data_AF-A0A9V1GJM0-F1
#
_entry.id   AF-A0A9V1GJM0-F1
#
_cell.length_a   1.000
_cell.length_b   1.000
_cell.length_c   1.000
_cell.angle_alpha   90.00
_cell.angle_beta   90.00
_cell.angle_gamma   90.00
#
_symmetry.space_group_name_H-M   'P 1'
#
loop_
_entity.id
_entity.type
_entity.pdbx_description
1 polymer ?
#
loop_
_entity_poly.entity_id
_entity_poly.type
_entity_poly.pdbx_seq_one_letter_code
_entity_poly.pdbx_strand_id
1 'polypeptide(L)'
;MDPALSAVRLTVREAIHTLSSCEDGGRVLSTLGSLRRYLSGAENPALPGEQEEFARVHFSALLRCLVGRLSPGWLGLLPDGQVEELWASFFLEGPADQAFLVLMESVEGAAGPSFRLMKVAQLLARFLSAGRMAAVMEGQCRQVTELASPLLQETLLAEVVGLPDRLGNRLQRENLDAFLPQNYFPLLGEEMMRALQAVVDSLRGGWDCSVSFLSQVLGKACVRGRQKEMLGVLVPRLTTLTQGSCLWQRVCWRLVERVPDRAVEALLTGLVEVAAGPEVLSRLLGNLVMKNKKAQFVVTRKLLFLQYQYSTPMLQSLLGYLATDSQRRPLLVQALKGLLETWGSCSAVRHAPLAQQCYISKAVLICLALLGEAELQDSRDELLTSLMAGVKSRLDSSLPVVRRLGMIVAEVASARLHPEGPPLKFQYEEDELSREMLALAAPRPAADSPLEASPVITPEAAETPGRGSVDGGVPQALPEGSGSDLDSDDELVPYDMSGDQELKRSKAPTYVRDCVEALTSSEDWERWEAALRALEALVIRNPAAAREVSVELAKVLLHLEEKTSVEGFEGLRQRALVAVVVTDPAPVAEYLTSQFYALNFSLRQRMDILDVLTLAAQELSRPGRRPKAPQCDPPGPAPPPGSAVAPAWRAVVEERIRNKTRRFSQGSARRGRDAGANQFSSVAGYFFFPLIQHFDRPLVTFDLLGEDQLVLGRLAHTLGALMYLAVNTTVAVTMGKALLEFVWTLRFHSDAYVRRGLLSAVSSVLLSVPAERLLADLPDELLETRSWLADVADRDADEDCRMLAVKALLLLEKLRDRLLPLASP
;
A
#
# COMPACT_ATOMS: atom_id res chain seq x y z
N MET A 1 -73.51 7.19 -9.73
CA MET A 1 -72.64 8.37 -9.54
C MET A 1 -72.87 8.81 -8.12
N ASP A 2 -71.94 8.56 -7.21
CA ASP A 2 -72.07 9.03 -5.83
C ASP A 2 -72.12 10.56 -5.81
N PRO A 3 -73.12 11.18 -5.16
CA PRO A 3 -73.24 12.64 -5.10
C PRO A 3 -72.02 13.30 -4.44
N ALA A 4 -71.36 12.60 -3.50
CA ALA A 4 -70.11 13.05 -2.87
C ALA A 4 -68.95 13.18 -3.89
N LEU A 5 -68.78 12.23 -4.81
CA LEU A 5 -67.73 12.26 -5.85
C LEU A 5 -67.91 13.42 -6.83
N SER A 6 -69.15 13.85 -7.05
CA SER A 6 -69.41 15.00 -7.93
C SER A 6 -69.05 16.34 -7.27
N ALA A 7 -69.12 16.43 -5.94
CA ALA A 7 -68.90 17.65 -5.18
C ALA A 7 -67.41 18.02 -5.05
N VAL A 8 -66.54 17.05 -4.74
CA VAL A 8 -65.07 17.29 -4.66
C VAL A 8 -64.55 17.72 -6.03
N ARG A 9 -64.96 17.04 -7.10
CA ARG A 9 -64.57 17.41 -8.47
C ARG A 9 -64.98 18.84 -8.86
N LEU A 10 -66.19 19.27 -8.50
CA LEU A 10 -66.68 20.63 -8.77
C LEU A 10 -65.88 21.67 -7.98
N THR A 11 -65.74 21.49 -6.67
CA THR A 11 -65.00 22.41 -5.80
C THR A 11 -63.55 22.57 -6.22
N VAL A 12 -62.86 21.49 -6.59
CA VAL A 12 -61.45 21.58 -7.03
C VAL A 12 -61.33 22.23 -8.40
N ARG A 13 -62.27 22.00 -9.33
CA ARG A 13 -62.27 22.68 -10.64
C ARG A 13 -62.49 24.18 -10.51
N GLU A 14 -63.45 24.59 -9.68
CA GLU A 14 -63.69 26.00 -9.37
C GLU A 14 -62.48 26.65 -8.71
N ALA A 15 -61.84 25.93 -7.76
CA ALA A 15 -60.63 26.40 -7.11
C ALA A 15 -59.46 26.55 -8.10
N ILE A 16 -59.21 25.56 -8.97
CA ILE A 16 -58.17 25.65 -10.01
C ILE A 16 -58.45 26.83 -10.95
N HIS A 17 -59.70 27.01 -11.37
CA HIS A 17 -60.09 28.13 -12.23
C HIS A 17 -59.81 29.49 -11.54
N THR A 18 -60.20 29.60 -10.26
CA THR A 18 -59.96 30.78 -9.43
C THR A 18 -58.46 31.05 -9.26
N LEU A 19 -57.67 30.04 -8.87
CA LEU A 19 -56.22 30.17 -8.67
C LEU A 19 -55.47 30.50 -9.97
N SER A 20 -55.97 30.02 -11.12
CA SER A 20 -55.35 30.26 -12.42
C SER A 20 -55.58 31.68 -12.98
N SER A 21 -56.66 32.35 -12.57
CA SER A 21 -57.13 33.61 -13.17
C SER A 21 -57.18 34.80 -12.21
N CYS A 22 -57.20 34.56 -10.89
CA CYS A 22 -57.38 35.60 -9.88
C CYS A 22 -56.05 36.29 -9.52
N GLU A 23 -56.11 37.61 -9.34
CA GLU A 23 -55.02 38.46 -8.84
C GLU A 23 -55.36 39.09 -7.46
N ASP A 24 -56.51 38.72 -6.87
CA ASP A 24 -56.94 39.18 -5.55
C ASP A 24 -56.40 38.24 -4.46
N GLY A 25 -55.41 38.72 -3.70
CA GLY A 25 -54.74 37.94 -2.65
C GLY A 25 -55.69 37.38 -1.59
N GLY A 26 -56.76 38.10 -1.24
CA GLY A 26 -57.75 37.64 -0.25
C GLY A 26 -58.57 36.45 -0.76
N ARG A 27 -58.94 36.45 -2.04
CA ARG A 27 -59.62 35.32 -2.69
C ARG A 27 -58.69 34.13 -2.91
N VAL A 28 -57.43 34.36 -3.26
CA VAL A 28 -56.44 33.28 -3.36
C VAL A 28 -56.25 32.61 -2.00
N LEU A 29 -56.09 33.40 -0.93
CA LEU A 29 -55.91 32.89 0.42
C LEU A 29 -57.13 32.11 0.92
N SER A 30 -58.36 32.61 0.71
CA SER A 30 -59.57 31.88 1.10
C SER A 30 -59.77 30.58 0.31
N THR A 31 -59.40 30.57 -0.98
CA THR A 31 -59.49 29.39 -1.85
C THR A 31 -58.46 28.32 -1.46
N LEU A 32 -57.23 28.70 -1.14
CA LEU A 32 -56.22 27.77 -0.62
C LEU A 32 -56.60 27.26 0.77
N GLY A 33 -57.09 28.13 1.65
CA GLY A 33 -57.57 27.75 2.97
C GLY A 33 -58.73 26.76 2.92
N SER A 34 -59.68 26.94 2.00
CA SER A 34 -60.83 26.04 1.85
C SER A 34 -60.44 24.65 1.33
N LEU A 35 -59.40 24.55 0.50
CA LEU A 35 -58.86 23.27 0.02
C LEU A 35 -58.03 22.52 1.06
N ARG A 36 -57.50 23.22 2.09
CA ARG A 36 -56.66 22.60 3.12
C ARG A 36 -57.40 21.50 3.90
N ARG A 37 -58.73 21.58 4.02
CA ARG A 37 -59.57 20.53 4.65
C ARG A 37 -59.41 19.13 4.05
N TYR A 38 -58.95 19.04 2.80
CA TYR A 38 -58.71 17.78 2.10
C TYR A 38 -57.30 17.20 2.34
N LEU A 39 -56.40 17.95 3.01
CA LEU A 39 -55.07 17.48 3.39
C LEU A 39 -55.11 16.75 4.74
N SER A 40 -54.14 15.86 4.96
CA SER A 40 -53.96 15.18 6.24
C SER A 40 -53.54 16.17 7.34
N GLY A 41 -54.31 16.22 8.45
CA GLY A 41 -54.00 17.07 9.61
C GLY A 41 -54.71 18.44 9.63
N ALA A 42 -55.71 18.66 8.78
CA ALA A 42 -56.51 19.89 8.79
C ALA A 42 -57.34 20.04 10.08
N GLU A 43 -57.48 21.28 10.58
CA GLU A 43 -58.29 21.61 11.77
C GLU A 43 -59.78 21.22 11.63
N ASN A 44 -60.29 21.20 10.40
CA ASN A 44 -61.63 20.73 10.03
C ASN A 44 -61.54 19.77 8.84
N PRO A 45 -61.29 18.47 9.05
CA PRO A 45 -61.06 17.52 7.97
C PRO A 45 -62.35 17.19 7.19
N ALA A 46 -62.21 17.04 5.87
CA ALA A 46 -63.24 16.47 5.01
C ALA A 46 -63.49 14.98 5.30
N LEU A 47 -64.57 14.40 4.75
CA LEU A 47 -64.86 12.98 4.95
C LEU A 47 -63.72 12.13 4.36
N PRO A 48 -63.39 10.95 4.93
CA PRO A 48 -62.28 10.12 4.47
C PRO A 48 -62.33 9.78 2.97
N GLY A 49 -63.53 9.51 2.44
CA GLY A 49 -63.73 9.26 1.00
C GLY A 49 -63.49 10.49 0.12
N GLU A 50 -63.78 11.70 0.61
CA GLU A 50 -63.52 12.95 -0.11
C GLU A 50 -62.01 13.28 -0.10
N GLN A 51 -61.33 13.00 1.01
CA GLN A 51 -59.86 13.13 1.12
C GLN A 51 -59.14 12.15 0.20
N GLU A 52 -59.62 10.91 0.12
CA GLU A 52 -59.06 9.90 -0.77
C GLU A 52 -59.27 10.27 -2.25
N GLU A 53 -60.46 10.72 -2.63
CA GLU A 53 -60.73 11.20 -3.99
C GLU A 53 -59.83 12.40 -4.35
N PHE A 54 -59.75 13.40 -3.47
CA PHE A 54 -58.90 14.56 -3.67
C PHE A 54 -57.44 14.15 -3.88
N ALA A 55 -56.92 13.29 -3.01
CA ALA A 55 -55.56 12.78 -3.08
C ALA A 55 -55.31 11.97 -4.35
N ARG A 56 -56.21 11.06 -4.76
CA ARG A 56 -55.99 10.16 -5.91
C ARG A 56 -56.21 10.83 -7.26
N VAL A 57 -57.22 11.71 -7.39
CA VAL A 57 -57.70 12.19 -8.69
C VAL A 57 -57.29 13.64 -8.98
N HIS A 58 -57.27 14.50 -7.97
CA HIS A 58 -57.25 15.95 -8.19
C HIS A 58 -55.97 16.65 -7.71
N PHE A 59 -55.26 16.06 -6.75
CA PHE A 59 -54.13 16.67 -6.08
C PHE A 59 -52.99 17.07 -7.03
N SER A 60 -52.53 16.16 -7.89
CA SER A 60 -51.45 16.48 -8.85
C SER A 60 -51.82 17.60 -9.84
N ALA A 61 -53.08 17.71 -10.27
CA ALA A 61 -53.55 18.77 -11.16
C ALA A 61 -53.56 20.13 -10.45
N LEU A 62 -53.98 20.16 -9.19
CA LEU A 62 -53.91 21.35 -8.35
C LEU A 62 -52.45 21.81 -8.18
N LEU A 63 -51.54 20.90 -7.82
CA LEU A 63 -50.12 21.27 -7.62
C LEU A 63 -49.49 21.84 -8.90
N ARG A 64 -49.77 21.26 -10.09
CA ARG A 64 -49.29 21.81 -11.36
C ARG A 64 -49.81 23.23 -11.62
N CYS A 65 -51.08 23.49 -11.29
CA CYS A 65 -51.64 24.84 -11.37
C CYS A 65 -50.88 25.81 -10.44
N LEU A 66 -50.64 25.41 -9.19
CA LEU A 66 -49.90 26.20 -8.21
C LEU A 66 -48.47 26.51 -8.68
N VAL A 67 -47.74 25.50 -9.18
CA VAL A 67 -46.39 25.71 -9.72
C VAL A 67 -46.40 26.62 -10.95
N GLY A 68 -47.40 26.47 -11.83
CA GLY A 68 -47.55 27.30 -13.03
C GLY A 68 -47.77 28.79 -12.73
N ARG A 69 -48.39 29.12 -11.59
CA ARG A 69 -48.67 30.50 -11.15
C ARG A 69 -47.53 31.14 -10.34
N LEU A 70 -46.44 30.40 -10.04
CA LEU A 70 -45.30 31.01 -9.34
C LEU A 70 -44.70 32.17 -10.13
N SER A 71 -44.80 33.34 -9.52
CA SER A 71 -44.15 34.58 -9.92
C SER A 71 -43.92 35.46 -8.68
N PRO A 72 -42.98 36.41 -8.70
CA PRO A 72 -42.76 37.33 -7.60
C PRO A 72 -44.03 38.12 -7.23
N GLY A 73 -44.81 38.53 -8.23
CA GLY A 73 -46.06 39.27 -8.03
C GLY A 73 -47.16 38.43 -7.39
N TRP A 74 -47.27 37.14 -7.76
CA TRP A 74 -48.28 36.24 -7.18
C TRP A 74 -48.01 35.92 -5.70
N LEU A 75 -46.74 35.73 -5.33
CA LEU A 75 -46.36 35.53 -3.93
C LEU A 75 -46.46 36.83 -3.11
N GLY A 76 -46.29 37.99 -3.75
CA GLY A 76 -46.40 39.31 -3.14
C GLY A 76 -47.83 39.87 -3.05
N LEU A 77 -48.87 39.09 -3.37
CA LEU A 77 -50.27 39.53 -3.31
C LEU A 77 -50.75 39.89 -1.89
N LEU A 78 -50.09 39.36 -0.87
CA LEU A 78 -50.35 39.66 0.53
C LEU A 78 -49.02 39.91 1.27
N PRO A 79 -48.99 40.85 2.23
CA PRO A 79 -47.84 41.05 3.10
C PRO A 79 -47.60 39.82 3.99
N ASP A 80 -46.41 39.75 4.61
CA ASP A 80 -45.98 38.71 5.55
C ASP A 80 -45.78 37.29 4.99
N GLY A 81 -45.82 37.10 3.67
CA GLY A 81 -45.50 35.81 3.05
C GLY A 81 -46.54 34.71 3.27
N GLN A 82 -47.74 35.06 3.76
CA GLN A 82 -48.81 34.10 4.09
C GLN A 82 -49.21 33.20 2.90
N VAL A 83 -49.22 33.76 1.69
CA VAL A 83 -49.50 33.00 0.45
C VAL A 83 -48.40 31.98 0.18
N GLU A 84 -47.13 32.33 0.44
CA GLU A 84 -46.00 31.42 0.25
C GLU A 84 -46.01 30.26 1.25
N GLU A 85 -46.37 30.52 2.51
CA GLU A 85 -46.51 29.47 3.52
C GLU A 85 -47.67 28.52 3.22
N LEU A 86 -48.84 29.06 2.88
CA LEU A 86 -49.99 28.25 2.49
C LEU A 86 -49.70 27.46 1.22
N TRP A 87 -49.07 28.07 0.22
CA TRP A 87 -48.62 27.37 -0.99
C TRP A 87 -47.67 26.21 -0.65
N ALA A 88 -46.67 26.44 0.20
CA ALA A 88 -45.71 25.42 0.60
C ALA A 88 -46.39 24.27 1.38
N SER A 89 -47.40 24.57 2.19
CA SER A 89 -48.13 23.57 2.98
C SER A 89 -48.74 22.46 2.12
N PHE A 90 -49.23 22.75 0.91
CA PHE A 90 -49.77 21.72 0.02
C PHE A 90 -48.73 20.65 -0.35
N PHE A 91 -47.47 21.04 -0.55
CA PHE A 91 -46.40 20.11 -0.88
C PHE A 91 -45.85 19.40 0.37
N LEU A 92 -45.86 20.07 1.52
CA LEU A 92 -45.32 19.56 2.79
C LEU A 92 -46.33 18.74 3.60
N GLU A 93 -47.63 18.87 3.36
CA GLU A 93 -48.70 18.20 4.12
C GLU A 93 -49.48 17.17 3.28
N GLY A 94 -49.51 17.27 1.94
CA GLY A 94 -50.28 16.35 1.07
C GLY A 94 -49.62 14.99 0.76
N PRO A 95 -50.10 14.24 -0.25
CA PRO A 95 -49.41 13.03 -0.77
C PRO A 95 -47.97 13.31 -1.23
N ALA A 96 -46.99 12.74 -0.53
CA ALA A 96 -45.57 13.09 -0.72
C ALA A 96 -45.01 12.68 -2.09
N ASP A 97 -45.41 11.52 -2.61
CA ASP A 97 -45.00 11.00 -3.92
C ASP A 97 -45.46 11.88 -5.07
N GLN A 98 -46.74 12.28 -5.06
CA GLN A 98 -47.30 13.19 -6.06
C GLN A 98 -46.69 14.60 -5.96
N ALA A 99 -46.52 15.10 -4.73
CA ALA A 99 -45.89 16.40 -4.51
C ALA A 99 -44.45 16.43 -5.05
N PHE A 100 -43.67 15.37 -4.76
CA PHE A 100 -42.31 15.25 -5.26
C PHE A 100 -42.26 15.18 -6.79
N LEU A 101 -43.10 14.36 -7.43
CA LEU A 101 -43.11 14.25 -8.90
C LEU A 101 -43.48 15.56 -9.59
N VAL A 102 -44.45 16.32 -9.06
CA VAL A 102 -44.81 17.62 -9.64
C VAL A 102 -43.68 18.64 -9.49
N LEU A 103 -42.96 18.63 -8.37
CA LEU A 103 -41.78 19.47 -8.19
C LEU A 103 -40.67 19.08 -9.19
N MET A 104 -40.46 17.79 -9.45
CA MET A 104 -39.48 17.30 -10.41
C MET A 104 -39.85 17.62 -11.86
N GLU A 105 -41.13 17.48 -12.24
CA GLU A 105 -41.66 17.92 -13.54
C GLU A 105 -41.33 19.40 -13.80
N SER A 106 -41.45 20.24 -12.76
CA SER A 106 -41.09 21.66 -12.84
C SER A 106 -39.59 21.91 -12.99
N VAL A 107 -38.73 21.09 -12.36
CA VAL A 107 -37.27 21.20 -12.49
C VAL A 107 -36.83 20.78 -13.90
N GLU A 108 -37.41 19.71 -14.42
CA GLU A 108 -37.11 19.20 -15.76
C GLU A 108 -37.55 20.15 -16.87
N GLY A 109 -38.72 20.78 -16.72
CA GLY A 109 -39.24 21.77 -17.67
C GLY A 109 -38.51 23.11 -17.67
N ALA A 110 -37.63 23.37 -16.70
CA ALA A 110 -36.87 24.62 -16.64
C ALA A 110 -35.71 24.64 -17.65
N ALA A 111 -35.61 25.69 -18.46
CA ALA A 111 -34.50 25.86 -19.41
C ALA A 111 -33.17 26.23 -18.72
N GLY A 112 -33.23 26.86 -17.55
CA GLY A 112 -32.06 27.30 -16.77
C GLY A 112 -32.48 27.97 -15.45
N PRO A 113 -31.54 28.67 -14.77
CA PRO A 113 -31.82 29.37 -13.52
C PRO A 113 -32.95 30.38 -13.70
N SER A 114 -33.95 30.31 -12.82
CA SER A 114 -35.09 31.23 -12.84
C SER A 114 -35.65 31.38 -11.43
N PHE A 115 -36.38 32.47 -11.17
CA PHE A 115 -37.05 32.68 -9.89
C PHE A 115 -37.91 31.47 -9.48
N ARG A 116 -38.68 30.93 -10.44
CA ARG A 116 -39.53 29.76 -10.21
C ARG A 116 -38.70 28.53 -9.83
N LEU A 117 -37.64 28.24 -10.60
CA LEU A 117 -36.78 27.09 -10.32
C LEU A 117 -36.09 27.23 -8.96
N MET A 118 -35.62 28.42 -8.60
CA MET A 118 -35.02 28.69 -7.29
C MET A 118 -36.02 28.47 -6.15
N LYS A 119 -37.27 28.95 -6.31
CA LYS A 119 -38.34 28.72 -5.32
C LYS A 119 -38.72 27.25 -5.19
N VAL A 120 -38.78 26.52 -6.32
CA VAL A 120 -38.99 25.06 -6.31
C VAL A 120 -37.82 24.35 -5.62
N ALA A 121 -36.58 24.76 -5.85
CA ALA A 121 -35.40 24.19 -5.18
C ALA A 121 -35.41 24.48 -3.66
N GLN A 122 -35.78 25.69 -3.25
CA GLN A 122 -35.95 26.04 -1.83
C GLN A 122 -37.06 25.20 -1.16
N LEU A 123 -38.18 24.99 -1.86
CA LEU A 123 -39.25 24.13 -1.38
C LEU A 123 -38.80 22.66 -1.29
N LEU A 124 -38.04 22.16 -2.28
CA LEU A 124 -37.44 20.82 -2.23
C LEU A 124 -36.46 20.68 -1.06
N ALA A 125 -35.70 21.72 -0.72
CA ALA A 125 -34.81 21.69 0.44
C ALA A 125 -35.63 21.62 1.74
N ARG A 126 -36.73 22.39 1.83
CA ARG A 126 -37.70 22.29 2.94
C ARG A 126 -38.34 20.90 3.00
N PHE A 127 -38.70 20.33 1.86
CA PHE A 127 -39.27 18.99 1.72
C PHE A 127 -38.33 17.92 2.30
N LEU A 128 -37.03 17.99 1.98
CA LEU A 128 -36.02 17.13 2.59
C LEU A 128 -35.91 17.34 4.11
N SER A 129 -35.80 18.60 4.56
CA SER A 129 -35.68 18.90 6.00
C SER A 129 -36.89 18.45 6.83
N ALA A 130 -38.07 18.39 6.21
CA ALA A 130 -39.32 17.98 6.84
C ALA A 130 -39.52 16.46 6.86
N GLY A 131 -38.54 15.65 6.46
CA GLY A 131 -38.66 14.18 6.47
C GLY A 131 -39.59 13.63 5.39
N ARG A 132 -39.93 14.43 4.38
CA ARG A 132 -40.96 14.07 3.40
C ARG A 132 -40.46 13.07 2.38
N MET A 133 -39.14 12.98 2.19
CA MET A 133 -38.55 11.95 1.34
C MET A 133 -38.68 10.54 1.96
N ALA A 134 -38.62 10.44 3.29
CA ALA A 134 -38.96 9.22 4.00
C ALA A 134 -40.42 8.82 3.75
N ALA A 135 -41.36 9.78 3.74
CA ALA A 135 -42.76 9.53 3.44
C ALA A 135 -42.98 9.03 1.99
N VAL A 136 -42.23 9.57 1.01
CA VAL A 136 -42.22 9.04 -0.37
C VAL A 136 -41.81 7.57 -0.37
N MET A 137 -40.71 7.24 0.32
CA MET A 137 -40.20 5.87 0.40
C MET A 137 -41.14 4.92 1.16
N GLU A 138 -41.70 5.36 2.29
CA GLU A 138 -42.63 4.61 3.13
C GLU A 138 -43.93 4.27 2.38
N GLY A 139 -44.47 5.22 1.61
CA GLY A 139 -45.65 5.00 0.78
C GLY A 139 -45.47 3.84 -0.20
N GLN A 140 -44.28 3.73 -0.81
CA GLN A 140 -43.95 2.62 -1.72
C GLN A 140 -43.73 1.29 -0.99
N CYS A 141 -43.50 1.30 0.33
CA CYS A 141 -43.31 0.09 1.13
C CYS A 141 -44.63 -0.55 1.57
N ARG A 142 -45.71 0.23 1.73
CA ARG A 142 -47.03 -0.25 2.21
C ARG A 142 -48.00 -0.71 1.13
N GLN A 143 -47.81 -0.29 -0.13
CA GLN A 143 -48.74 -0.53 -1.24
C GLN A 143 -48.67 -1.96 -1.83
N VAL A 144 -48.71 -3.00 -1.00
CA VAL A 144 -48.69 -4.41 -1.46
C VAL A 144 -50.02 -4.80 -2.14
N THR A 145 -51.12 -4.09 -1.87
CA THR A 145 -52.49 -4.55 -2.21
C THR A 145 -53.19 -3.77 -3.33
N GLU A 146 -52.74 -2.55 -3.66
CA GLU A 146 -53.25 -1.79 -4.81
C GLU A 146 -52.12 -1.61 -5.82
N LEU A 147 -52.39 -1.85 -7.11
CA LEU A 147 -51.41 -1.78 -8.20
C LEU A 147 -50.73 -0.40 -8.29
N ALA A 148 -49.70 -0.15 -7.49
CA ALA A 148 -48.70 0.86 -7.79
C ALA A 148 -48.07 0.46 -9.12
N SER A 149 -48.22 1.30 -10.14
CA SER A 149 -47.70 0.96 -11.46
C SER A 149 -46.18 0.83 -11.37
N PRO A 150 -45.57 -0.25 -11.92
CA PRO A 150 -44.11 -0.40 -11.91
C PRO A 150 -43.40 0.80 -12.55
N LEU A 151 -44.07 1.46 -13.51
CA LEU A 151 -43.62 2.71 -14.12
C LEU A 151 -43.47 3.86 -13.10
N LEU A 152 -44.43 4.00 -12.16
CA LEU A 152 -44.37 5.01 -11.12
C LEU A 152 -43.16 4.79 -10.20
N GLN A 153 -42.93 3.54 -9.79
CA GLN A 153 -41.77 3.19 -8.95
C GLN A 153 -40.44 3.47 -9.67
N GLU A 154 -40.32 3.13 -10.95
CA GLU A 154 -39.13 3.43 -11.73
C GLU A 154 -38.87 4.93 -11.88
N THR A 155 -39.95 5.70 -12.09
CA THR A 155 -39.88 7.16 -12.20
C THR A 155 -39.42 7.76 -10.87
N LEU A 156 -40.09 7.44 -9.77
CA LEU A 156 -39.71 7.88 -8.42
C LEU A 156 -38.25 7.50 -8.10
N LEU A 157 -37.84 6.27 -8.39
CA LEU A 157 -36.46 5.83 -8.19
C LEU A 157 -35.45 6.66 -9.01
N ALA A 158 -35.78 7.02 -10.25
CA ALA A 158 -34.95 7.88 -11.09
C ALA A 158 -34.92 9.34 -10.60
N GLU A 159 -36.02 9.83 -10.06
CA GLU A 159 -36.09 11.17 -9.48
C GLU A 159 -35.33 11.27 -8.16
N VAL A 160 -35.60 10.38 -7.20
CA VAL A 160 -35.00 10.40 -5.85
C VAL A 160 -33.48 10.33 -5.91
N VAL A 161 -32.93 9.40 -6.69
CA VAL A 161 -31.47 9.24 -6.82
C VAL A 161 -30.86 10.25 -7.80
N GLY A 162 -31.67 10.78 -8.73
CA GLY A 162 -31.29 11.76 -9.74
C GLY A 162 -31.36 13.22 -9.32
N LEU A 163 -31.96 13.52 -8.17
CA LEU A 163 -32.25 14.87 -7.72
C LEU A 163 -31.03 15.82 -7.74
N PRO A 164 -29.86 15.44 -7.17
CA PRO A 164 -28.67 16.30 -7.17
C PRO A 164 -28.21 16.68 -8.57
N ASP A 165 -28.18 15.70 -9.49
CA ASP A 165 -27.70 15.92 -10.85
C ASP A 165 -28.67 16.81 -11.63
N ARG A 166 -29.97 16.61 -11.46
CA ARG A 166 -31.00 17.41 -12.15
C ARG A 166 -30.96 18.86 -11.70
N LEU A 167 -30.92 19.11 -10.39
CA LEU A 167 -30.84 20.47 -9.86
C LEU A 167 -29.49 21.11 -10.17
N GLY A 168 -28.37 20.38 -10.01
CA GLY A 168 -27.04 20.87 -10.36
C GLY A 168 -26.93 21.27 -11.84
N ASN A 169 -27.49 20.47 -12.75
CA ASN A 169 -27.48 20.77 -14.18
C ASN A 169 -28.33 22.00 -14.54
N ARG A 170 -29.44 22.22 -13.83
CA ARG A 170 -30.36 23.33 -14.12
C ARG A 170 -29.98 24.65 -13.42
N LEU A 171 -29.51 24.59 -12.17
CA LEU A 171 -29.12 25.75 -11.37
C LEU A 171 -27.64 26.12 -11.51
N GLN A 172 -26.79 25.20 -11.96
CA GLN A 172 -25.35 25.41 -12.17
C GLN A 172 -24.66 25.98 -10.91
N ARG A 173 -24.22 27.25 -10.95
CA ARG A 173 -23.53 27.93 -9.84
C ARG A 173 -24.48 28.41 -8.73
N GLU A 174 -25.78 28.47 -8.99
CA GLU A 174 -26.79 28.89 -8.03
C GLU A 174 -27.40 27.70 -7.27
N ASN A 175 -26.81 26.51 -7.38
CA ASN A 175 -27.34 25.33 -6.70
C ASN A 175 -27.25 25.47 -5.17
N LEU A 176 -28.23 24.91 -4.46
CA LEU A 176 -28.26 24.94 -2.99
C LEU A 176 -27.37 23.84 -2.41
N ASP A 177 -26.74 24.11 -1.27
CA ASP A 177 -25.82 23.18 -0.60
C ASP A 177 -26.47 21.82 -0.30
N ALA A 178 -27.76 21.80 0.02
CA ALA A 178 -28.52 20.58 0.29
C ALA A 178 -28.55 19.60 -0.90
N PHE A 179 -28.35 20.08 -2.13
CA PHE A 179 -28.36 19.27 -3.35
C PHE A 179 -26.97 18.99 -3.91
N LEU A 180 -25.90 19.41 -3.23
CA LEU A 180 -24.58 18.89 -3.53
C LEU A 180 -24.54 17.40 -3.17
N PRO A 181 -24.01 16.50 -4.02
CA PRO A 181 -24.01 15.07 -3.75
C PRO A 181 -23.45 14.70 -2.37
N GLN A 182 -22.42 15.40 -1.91
CA GLN A 182 -21.77 15.18 -0.61
C GLN A 182 -22.72 15.43 0.58
N ASN A 183 -23.73 16.29 0.41
CA ASN A 183 -24.70 16.63 1.44
C ASN A 183 -26.03 15.87 1.24
N TYR A 184 -26.44 15.68 -0.01
CA TYR A 184 -27.70 15.03 -0.34
C TYR A 184 -27.72 13.54 0.01
N PHE A 185 -26.68 12.78 -0.34
CA PHE A 185 -26.70 11.33 -0.12
C PHE A 185 -26.65 10.92 1.36
N PRO A 186 -25.94 11.64 2.26
CA PRO A 186 -26.08 11.42 3.70
C PRO A 186 -27.50 11.73 4.20
N LEU A 187 -28.10 12.85 3.75
CA LEU A 187 -29.49 13.19 4.09
C LEU A 187 -30.45 12.11 3.60
N LEU A 188 -30.28 11.63 2.37
CA LEU A 188 -31.08 10.53 1.83
C LEU A 188 -30.90 9.23 2.64
N GLY A 189 -29.71 8.99 3.20
CA GLY A 189 -29.46 7.91 4.16
C GLY A 189 -30.27 8.06 5.45
N GLU A 190 -30.36 9.27 6.02
CA GLU A 190 -31.21 9.56 7.18
C GLU A 190 -32.70 9.40 6.86
N GLU A 191 -33.16 9.87 5.69
CA GLU A 191 -34.53 9.66 5.20
C GLU A 191 -34.85 8.17 5.03
N MET A 192 -33.91 7.41 4.47
CA MET A 192 -34.03 5.96 4.31
C MET A 192 -34.07 5.26 5.68
N MET A 193 -33.30 5.71 6.68
CA MET A 193 -33.39 5.18 8.05
C MET A 193 -34.78 5.41 8.66
N ARG A 194 -35.37 6.60 8.48
CA ARG A 194 -36.74 6.88 8.97
C ARG A 194 -37.77 5.99 8.28
N ALA A 195 -37.65 5.78 6.96
CA ALA A 195 -38.52 4.86 6.23
C ALA A 195 -38.36 3.41 6.71
N LEU A 196 -37.12 2.96 6.96
CA LEU A 196 -36.87 1.63 7.53
C LEU A 196 -37.47 1.47 8.94
N GLN A 197 -37.37 2.51 9.78
CA GLN A 197 -38.00 2.52 11.10
C GLN A 197 -39.52 2.38 10.99
N ALA A 198 -40.16 3.13 10.08
CA ALA A 198 -41.60 3.03 9.83
C ALA A 198 -42.01 1.63 9.32
N VAL A 199 -41.20 1.00 8.47
CA VAL A 199 -41.42 -0.40 8.04
C VAL A 199 -41.33 -1.35 9.23
N VAL A 200 -40.33 -1.21 10.09
CA VAL A 200 -40.17 -2.03 11.30
C VAL A 200 -41.35 -1.87 12.25
N ASP A 201 -41.82 -0.65 12.47
CA ASP A 201 -42.97 -0.38 13.34
C ASP A 201 -44.28 -0.90 12.74
N SER A 202 -44.45 -0.82 11.42
CA SER A 202 -45.60 -1.40 10.72
C SER A 202 -45.61 -2.94 10.84
N LEU A 203 -44.45 -3.58 10.68
CA LEU A 203 -44.30 -5.03 10.87
C LEU A 203 -44.57 -5.45 12.31
N ARG A 204 -44.15 -4.67 13.31
CA ARG A 204 -44.53 -4.89 14.72
C ARG A 204 -46.03 -4.77 14.96
N GLY A 205 -46.68 -3.86 14.22
CA GLY A 205 -48.13 -3.69 14.21
C GLY A 205 -48.90 -4.77 13.43
N GLY A 206 -48.22 -5.76 12.84
CA GLY A 206 -48.85 -6.86 12.10
C GLY A 206 -49.23 -6.54 10.65
N TRP A 207 -48.75 -5.42 10.09
CA TRP A 207 -49.01 -5.03 8.70
C TRP A 207 -47.91 -5.54 7.76
N ASP A 208 -48.30 -6.04 6.59
CA ASP A 208 -47.35 -6.46 5.56
C ASP A 208 -46.68 -5.25 4.88
N CYS A 209 -45.37 -5.30 4.71
CA CYS A 209 -44.56 -4.25 4.10
C CYS A 209 -43.48 -4.85 3.19
N SER A 210 -43.11 -4.13 2.13
CA SER A 210 -42.00 -4.48 1.23
C SER A 210 -40.85 -3.49 1.34
N VAL A 211 -39.62 -4.00 1.41
CA VAL A 211 -38.39 -3.18 1.36
C VAL A 211 -37.80 -3.06 -0.06
N SER A 212 -38.50 -3.55 -1.08
CA SER A 212 -37.99 -3.60 -2.46
C SER A 212 -37.60 -2.23 -3.00
N PHE A 213 -38.43 -1.20 -2.79
CA PHE A 213 -38.14 0.15 -3.25
C PHE A 213 -36.89 0.73 -2.56
N LEU A 214 -36.79 0.58 -1.24
CA LEU A 214 -35.61 0.97 -0.46
C LEU A 214 -34.33 0.28 -0.96
N SER A 215 -34.43 -1.01 -1.29
CA SER A 215 -33.33 -1.80 -1.84
C SER A 215 -32.87 -1.28 -3.20
N GLN A 216 -33.81 -0.84 -4.04
CA GLN A 216 -33.51 -0.24 -5.34
C GLN A 216 -32.88 1.14 -5.21
N VAL A 217 -33.36 1.98 -4.28
CA VAL A 217 -32.77 3.30 -3.98
C VAL A 217 -31.32 3.14 -3.52
N LEU A 218 -31.08 2.26 -2.53
CA LEU A 218 -29.75 1.95 -2.03
C LEU A 218 -28.84 1.44 -3.15
N GLY A 219 -29.30 0.44 -3.92
CA GLY A 219 -28.52 -0.12 -5.01
C GLY A 219 -28.18 0.90 -6.10
N LYS A 220 -29.13 1.74 -6.49
CA LYS A 220 -28.92 2.77 -7.53
C LYS A 220 -27.98 3.88 -7.05
N ALA A 221 -28.03 4.25 -5.77
CA ALA A 221 -27.08 5.18 -5.17
C ALA A 221 -25.65 4.59 -5.18
N CYS A 222 -25.48 3.31 -4.81
CA CYS A 222 -24.19 2.63 -4.85
C CYS A 222 -23.61 2.56 -6.27
N VAL A 223 -24.44 2.23 -7.28
CA VAL A 223 -23.99 2.19 -8.70
C VAL A 223 -23.52 3.56 -9.21
N ARG A 224 -24.02 4.66 -8.63
CA ARG A 224 -23.56 6.03 -8.94
C ARG A 224 -22.28 6.45 -8.19
N GLY A 225 -21.64 5.53 -7.48
CA GLY A 225 -20.42 5.83 -6.71
C GLY A 225 -20.68 6.57 -5.41
N ARG A 226 -21.91 6.52 -4.87
CA ARG A 226 -22.33 7.25 -3.65
C ARG A 226 -22.48 6.33 -2.44
N GLN A 227 -21.84 5.16 -2.49
CA GLN A 227 -21.91 4.15 -1.43
C GLN A 227 -21.29 4.67 -0.12
N LYS A 228 -20.21 5.46 -0.19
CA LYS A 228 -19.52 5.98 1.01
C LYS A 228 -20.41 6.91 1.82
N GLU A 229 -21.06 7.85 1.15
CA GLU A 229 -21.95 8.84 1.77
C GLU A 229 -23.22 8.19 2.34
N MET A 230 -23.83 7.27 1.56
CA MET A 230 -25.06 6.59 1.96
C MET A 230 -24.81 5.58 3.10
N LEU A 231 -23.85 4.67 2.92
CA LEU A 231 -23.56 3.62 3.90
C LEU A 231 -22.87 4.16 5.15
N GLY A 232 -22.13 5.28 5.04
CA GLY A 232 -21.57 5.99 6.19
C GLY A 232 -22.62 6.44 7.20
N VAL A 233 -23.86 6.66 6.77
CA VAL A 233 -25.00 6.94 7.65
C VAL A 233 -25.72 5.66 8.08
N LEU A 234 -26.05 4.80 7.10
CA LEU A 234 -26.85 3.60 7.35
C LEU A 234 -26.14 2.59 8.25
N VAL A 235 -24.87 2.27 7.99
CA VAL A 235 -24.16 1.16 8.66
C VAL A 235 -24.00 1.41 10.17
N PRO A 236 -23.53 2.57 10.65
CA PRO A 236 -23.42 2.81 12.10
C PRO A 236 -24.78 2.70 12.82
N ARG A 237 -25.85 3.24 12.24
CA ARG A 237 -27.20 3.16 12.82
C ARG A 237 -27.73 1.74 12.84
N LEU A 238 -27.65 1.03 11.71
CA LEU A 238 -28.09 -0.36 11.62
C LEU A 238 -27.25 -1.28 12.51
N THR A 239 -25.96 -0.98 12.73
CA THR A 239 -25.11 -1.73 13.66
C THR A 239 -25.70 -1.71 15.07
N THR A 240 -26.10 -0.52 15.57
CA THR A 240 -26.72 -0.40 16.90
C THR A 240 -28.08 -1.09 16.97
N LEU A 241 -28.92 -0.93 15.93
CA LEU A 241 -30.29 -1.47 15.92
C LEU A 241 -30.34 -2.99 15.78
N THR A 242 -29.38 -3.58 15.06
CA THR A 242 -29.32 -5.04 14.83
C THR A 242 -28.74 -5.82 16.00
N GLN A 243 -28.00 -5.20 16.92
CA GLN A 243 -27.42 -5.88 18.09
C GLN A 243 -28.50 -6.48 19.00
N GLY A 244 -29.62 -5.79 19.20
CA GLY A 244 -30.70 -6.21 20.12
C GLY A 244 -32.00 -6.65 19.45
N SER A 245 -32.07 -6.75 18.12
CA SER A 245 -33.33 -7.01 17.41
C SER A 245 -33.17 -7.92 16.20
N CYS A 246 -33.72 -9.13 16.30
CA CYS A 246 -33.81 -10.07 15.18
C CYS A 246 -34.70 -9.52 14.05
N LEU A 247 -35.69 -8.68 14.37
CA LEU A 247 -36.55 -8.04 13.37
C LEU A 247 -35.71 -7.10 12.48
N TRP A 248 -34.85 -6.28 13.09
CA TRP A 248 -33.93 -5.40 12.36
C TRP A 248 -32.97 -6.20 11.47
N GLN A 249 -32.41 -7.30 11.98
CA GLN A 249 -31.56 -8.19 11.17
C GLN A 249 -32.32 -8.74 9.96
N ARG A 250 -33.54 -9.25 10.14
CA ARG A 250 -34.36 -9.77 9.03
C ARG A 250 -34.70 -8.69 8.00
N VAL A 251 -34.99 -7.47 8.44
CA VAL A 251 -35.23 -6.33 7.54
C VAL A 251 -33.96 -5.99 6.75
N CYS A 252 -32.79 -5.96 7.39
CA CYS A 252 -31.51 -5.77 6.69
C CYS A 252 -31.23 -6.88 5.67
N TRP A 253 -31.47 -8.14 6.02
CA TRP A 253 -31.28 -9.26 5.09
C TRP A 253 -32.19 -9.11 3.87
N ARG A 254 -33.48 -8.78 4.08
CA ARG A 254 -34.42 -8.53 2.98
C ARG A 254 -34.05 -7.32 2.15
N LEU A 255 -33.52 -6.26 2.77
CA LEU A 255 -33.04 -5.07 2.07
C LEU A 255 -31.91 -5.43 1.11
N VAL A 256 -30.91 -6.19 1.58
CA VAL A 256 -29.76 -6.55 0.74
C VAL A 256 -30.11 -7.64 -0.30
N GLU A 257 -30.97 -8.60 0.05
CA GLU A 257 -31.44 -9.66 -0.87
C GLU A 257 -32.21 -9.09 -2.08
N ARG A 258 -32.87 -7.95 -1.94
CA ARG A 258 -33.70 -7.32 -2.98
C ARG A 258 -32.94 -6.27 -3.81
N VAL A 259 -31.65 -6.10 -3.57
CA VAL A 259 -30.80 -5.19 -4.36
C VAL A 259 -30.60 -5.77 -5.77
N PRO A 260 -30.74 -4.96 -6.84
CA PRO A 260 -30.52 -5.44 -8.21
C PRO A 260 -29.11 -5.98 -8.41
N ASP A 261 -28.95 -7.04 -9.19
CA ASP A 261 -27.66 -7.70 -9.42
C ASP A 261 -26.56 -6.73 -9.88
N ARG A 262 -26.86 -5.74 -10.71
CA ARG A 262 -25.90 -4.71 -11.14
C ARG A 262 -25.30 -3.88 -10.01
N ALA A 263 -25.99 -3.78 -8.87
CA ALA A 263 -25.61 -2.99 -7.71
C ALA A 263 -24.96 -3.80 -6.58
N VAL A 264 -25.08 -5.13 -6.60
CA VAL A 264 -24.58 -6.02 -5.54
C VAL A 264 -23.09 -5.80 -5.25
N GLU A 265 -22.28 -5.63 -6.29
CA GLU A 265 -20.85 -5.38 -6.10
C GLU A 265 -20.57 -4.06 -5.37
N ALA A 266 -21.11 -2.94 -5.87
CA ALA A 266 -20.88 -1.62 -5.28
C ALA A 266 -21.39 -1.56 -3.83
N LEU A 267 -22.50 -2.24 -3.54
CA LEU A 267 -23.03 -2.36 -2.19
C LEU A 267 -22.09 -3.17 -1.27
N LEU A 268 -21.63 -4.34 -1.71
CA LEU A 268 -20.74 -5.19 -0.91
C LEU A 268 -19.40 -4.50 -0.65
N THR A 269 -18.82 -3.84 -1.65
CA THR A 269 -17.62 -3.02 -1.50
C THR A 269 -17.82 -1.96 -0.42
N GLY A 270 -18.88 -1.16 -0.52
CA GLY A 270 -19.14 -0.11 0.47
C GLY A 270 -19.47 -0.65 1.87
N LEU A 271 -20.14 -1.80 1.98
CA LEU A 271 -20.41 -2.43 3.28
C LEU A 271 -19.12 -2.92 3.96
N VAL A 272 -18.22 -3.54 3.21
CA VAL A 272 -16.92 -4.00 3.72
C VAL A 272 -16.04 -2.82 4.14
N GLU A 273 -16.11 -1.69 3.43
CA GLU A 273 -15.37 -0.48 3.76
C GLU A 273 -15.82 0.19 5.07
N VAL A 274 -17.13 0.14 5.37
CA VAL A 274 -17.73 0.87 6.51
C VAL A 274 -17.98 0.00 7.74
N ALA A 275 -18.20 -1.31 7.57
CA ALA A 275 -18.56 -2.19 8.68
C ALA A 275 -17.38 -2.42 9.65
N ALA A 276 -17.65 -2.25 10.94
CA ALA A 276 -16.69 -2.48 12.01
C ALA A 276 -16.63 -3.97 12.40
N GLY A 277 -16.07 -4.81 11.52
CA GLY A 277 -15.81 -6.22 11.82
C GLY A 277 -16.82 -7.22 11.24
N PRO A 278 -16.53 -8.53 11.40
CA PRO A 278 -17.29 -9.61 10.78
C PRO A 278 -18.69 -9.78 11.36
N GLU A 279 -18.88 -9.53 12.66
CA GLU A 279 -20.17 -9.64 13.33
C GLU A 279 -21.20 -8.64 12.79
N VAL A 280 -20.75 -7.42 12.48
CA VAL A 280 -21.59 -6.39 11.88
C VAL A 280 -22.01 -6.82 10.48
N LEU A 281 -21.06 -7.28 9.65
CA LEU A 281 -21.37 -7.79 8.32
C LEU A 281 -22.33 -8.98 8.39
N SER A 282 -22.15 -9.89 9.34
CA SER A 282 -23.02 -11.06 9.54
C SER A 282 -24.46 -10.64 9.86
N ARG A 283 -24.65 -9.68 10.77
CA ARG A 283 -25.98 -9.14 11.11
C ARG A 283 -26.64 -8.40 9.95
N LEU A 284 -25.88 -7.69 9.11
CA LEU A 284 -26.43 -6.90 7.99
C LEU A 284 -26.71 -7.74 6.74
N LEU A 285 -25.80 -8.65 6.38
CA LEU A 285 -25.86 -9.44 5.15
C LEU A 285 -26.54 -10.79 5.34
N GLY A 286 -26.51 -11.36 6.55
CA GLY A 286 -26.98 -12.71 6.83
C GLY A 286 -26.31 -13.75 5.91
N ASN A 287 -27.11 -14.63 5.32
CA ASN A 287 -26.65 -15.67 4.39
C ASN A 287 -26.81 -15.28 2.91
N LEU A 288 -26.64 -13.99 2.57
CA LEU A 288 -26.76 -13.48 1.19
C LEU A 288 -25.92 -14.28 0.19
N VAL A 289 -24.68 -14.62 0.55
CA VAL A 289 -23.74 -15.36 -0.33
C VAL A 289 -24.22 -16.77 -0.66
N MET A 290 -25.12 -17.35 0.14
CA MET A 290 -25.72 -18.66 -0.16
C MET A 290 -26.94 -18.54 -1.07
N LYS A 291 -27.57 -17.35 -1.13
CA LYS A 291 -28.81 -17.10 -1.87
C LYS A 291 -28.57 -16.45 -3.23
N ASN A 292 -27.53 -15.62 -3.35
CA ASN A 292 -27.21 -14.89 -4.57
C ASN A 292 -25.81 -15.28 -5.09
N LYS A 293 -25.77 -15.95 -6.25
CA LYS A 293 -24.52 -16.38 -6.92
C LYS A 293 -23.57 -15.22 -7.24
N LYS A 294 -24.12 -14.03 -7.53
CA LYS A 294 -23.31 -12.84 -7.80
C LYS A 294 -22.67 -12.30 -6.52
N ALA A 295 -23.40 -12.29 -5.41
CA ALA A 295 -22.83 -11.94 -4.10
C ALA A 295 -21.74 -12.93 -3.69
N GLN A 296 -21.98 -14.23 -3.90
CA GLN A 296 -20.98 -15.28 -3.69
C GLN A 296 -19.71 -14.98 -4.50
N PHE A 297 -19.84 -14.76 -5.81
CA PHE A 297 -18.70 -14.48 -6.70
C PHE A 297 -17.96 -13.19 -6.31
N VAL A 298 -18.68 -12.13 -5.94
CA VAL A 298 -18.04 -10.87 -5.50
C VAL A 298 -17.19 -11.14 -4.27
N VAL A 299 -17.77 -11.74 -3.22
CA VAL A 299 -17.09 -11.99 -1.94
C VAL A 299 -15.93 -12.98 -2.08
N THR A 300 -16.11 -14.11 -2.77
CA THR A 300 -15.11 -15.18 -2.82
C THR A 300 -14.12 -15.06 -3.97
N ARG A 301 -14.40 -14.23 -5.00
CA ARG A 301 -13.51 -14.03 -6.15
C ARG A 301 -13.11 -12.57 -6.34
N LYS A 302 -14.07 -11.66 -6.56
CA LYS A 302 -13.74 -10.29 -6.98
C LYS A 302 -12.97 -9.52 -5.90
N LEU A 303 -13.46 -9.55 -4.65
CA LEU A 303 -12.84 -8.83 -3.53
C LEU A 303 -11.51 -9.45 -3.07
N LEU A 304 -11.31 -10.75 -3.30
CA LEU A 304 -10.09 -11.46 -2.85
C LEU A 304 -8.97 -11.47 -3.89
N PHE A 305 -9.29 -11.51 -5.18
CA PHE A 305 -8.28 -11.68 -6.24
C PHE A 305 -8.14 -10.45 -7.15
N LEU A 306 -9.26 -9.77 -7.47
CA LEU A 306 -9.27 -8.69 -8.47
C LEU A 306 -9.15 -7.30 -7.84
N GLN A 307 -9.70 -7.10 -6.64
CA GLN A 307 -9.66 -5.83 -5.90
C GLN A 307 -8.73 -5.96 -4.69
N TYR A 308 -7.42 -5.80 -4.87
CA TYR A 308 -6.41 -5.90 -3.81
C TYR A 308 -6.17 -4.58 -3.03
N GLN A 309 -7.18 -3.72 -2.98
CA GLN A 309 -7.09 -2.38 -2.36
C GLN A 309 -7.61 -2.34 -0.92
N TYR A 310 -8.20 -3.44 -0.43
CA TYR A 310 -8.75 -3.48 0.92
C TYR A 310 -7.64 -3.54 1.97
N SER A 311 -7.85 -2.81 3.07
CA SER A 311 -6.96 -2.88 4.22
C SER A 311 -7.09 -4.22 4.94
N THR A 312 -6.07 -4.58 5.72
CA THR A 312 -6.06 -5.78 6.56
C THR A 312 -7.31 -5.96 7.45
N PRO A 313 -7.83 -4.93 8.16
CA PRO A 313 -9.07 -5.08 8.95
C PRO A 313 -10.31 -5.30 8.08
N MET A 314 -10.36 -4.77 6.86
CA MET A 314 -11.44 -5.03 5.90
C MET A 314 -11.42 -6.49 5.43
N LEU A 315 -10.22 -7.03 5.13
CA LEU A 315 -10.05 -8.45 4.82
C LEU A 315 -10.49 -9.35 5.98
N GLN A 316 -10.11 -9.01 7.21
CA GLN A 316 -10.53 -9.74 8.40
C GLN A 316 -12.05 -9.70 8.60
N SER A 317 -12.69 -8.58 8.28
CA SER A 317 -14.15 -8.43 8.34
C SER A 317 -14.83 -9.30 7.26
N LEU A 318 -14.32 -9.25 6.03
CA LEU A 318 -14.84 -10.00 4.89
C LEU A 318 -14.72 -11.53 5.08
N LEU A 319 -13.54 -12.01 5.44
CA LEU A 319 -13.28 -13.43 5.66
C LEU A 319 -13.92 -13.92 6.96
N GLY A 320 -13.92 -13.09 8.00
CA GLY A 320 -14.64 -13.39 9.24
C GLY A 320 -16.15 -13.52 9.03
N TYR A 321 -16.75 -12.73 8.14
CA TYR A 321 -18.15 -12.88 7.74
C TYR A 321 -18.44 -14.29 7.19
N LEU A 322 -17.55 -14.85 6.37
CA LEU A 322 -17.68 -16.25 5.91
C LEU A 322 -17.49 -17.27 7.04
N ALA A 323 -16.66 -16.95 8.04
CA ALA A 323 -16.39 -17.81 9.18
C ALA A 323 -17.54 -17.86 10.22
N THR A 324 -18.34 -16.79 10.33
CA THR A 324 -19.26 -16.60 11.48
C THR A 324 -20.45 -17.57 11.48
N ASP A 325 -20.90 -18.09 10.32
CA ASP A 325 -22.02 -19.06 10.25
C ASP A 325 -21.57 -20.34 9.55
N SER A 326 -21.89 -21.49 10.17
CA SER A 326 -21.66 -22.84 9.67
C SER A 326 -21.98 -23.04 8.18
N GLN A 327 -23.05 -22.43 7.67
CA GLN A 327 -23.48 -22.57 6.27
C GLN A 327 -22.52 -21.91 5.27
N ARG A 328 -21.78 -20.88 5.72
CA ARG A 328 -20.84 -20.12 4.89
C ARG A 328 -19.41 -20.65 4.99
N ARG A 329 -19.07 -21.42 6.03
CA ARG A 329 -17.71 -21.94 6.25
C ARG A 329 -17.16 -22.78 5.07
N PRO A 330 -17.97 -23.59 4.35
CA PRO A 330 -17.48 -24.25 3.13
C PRO A 330 -16.97 -23.28 2.05
N LEU A 331 -17.55 -22.08 1.95
CA LEU A 331 -17.07 -21.02 1.04
C LEU A 331 -15.73 -20.44 1.49
N LEU A 332 -15.46 -20.40 2.80
CA LEU A 332 -14.17 -19.97 3.35
C LEU A 332 -13.07 -20.99 3.00
N VAL A 333 -13.36 -22.28 3.15
CA VAL A 333 -12.44 -23.36 2.73
C VAL A 333 -12.18 -23.28 1.22
N GLN A 334 -13.23 -23.08 0.41
CA GLN A 334 -13.07 -22.90 -1.04
C GLN A 334 -12.25 -21.65 -1.38
N ALA A 335 -12.43 -20.55 -0.65
CA ALA A 335 -11.63 -19.34 -0.81
C ALA A 335 -10.15 -19.60 -0.46
N LEU A 336 -9.86 -20.30 0.64
CA LEU A 336 -8.49 -20.68 1.01
C LEU A 336 -7.81 -21.52 -0.08
N LYS A 337 -8.50 -22.53 -0.63
CA LYS A 337 -7.97 -23.35 -1.74
C LYS A 337 -7.60 -22.48 -2.94
N GLY A 338 -8.52 -21.66 -3.42
CA GLY A 338 -8.26 -20.76 -4.55
C GLY A 338 -7.16 -19.72 -4.26
N LEU A 339 -7.06 -19.26 -3.01
CA LEU A 339 -6.02 -18.34 -2.57
C LEU A 339 -4.65 -19.03 -2.61
N LEU A 340 -4.52 -20.25 -2.08
CA LEU A 340 -3.27 -21.01 -2.11
C LEU A 340 -2.84 -21.40 -3.55
N GLU A 341 -3.79 -21.80 -4.39
CA GLU A 341 -3.52 -22.06 -5.83
C GLU A 341 -2.94 -20.82 -6.53
N THR A 342 -3.56 -19.66 -6.33
CA THR A 342 -3.09 -18.41 -6.94
C THR A 342 -1.78 -17.94 -6.29
N TRP A 343 -1.66 -18.07 -4.97
CA TRP A 343 -0.49 -17.70 -4.20
C TRP A 343 0.74 -18.52 -4.57
N GLY A 344 0.55 -19.80 -4.90
CA GLY A 344 1.62 -20.72 -5.26
C GLY A 344 1.95 -20.82 -6.76
N SER A 345 1.15 -20.18 -7.63
CA SER A 345 1.39 -20.19 -9.07
C SER A 345 2.68 -19.43 -9.44
N CYS A 346 3.64 -20.09 -10.10
CA CYS A 346 4.88 -19.46 -10.58
C CYS A 346 4.62 -18.26 -11.49
N SER A 347 3.56 -18.32 -12.31
CA SER A 347 3.15 -17.20 -13.16
C SER A 347 2.68 -16.01 -12.33
N ALA A 348 1.88 -16.25 -11.29
CA ALA A 348 1.44 -15.19 -10.39
C ALA A 348 2.61 -14.58 -9.61
N VAL A 349 3.56 -15.39 -9.13
CA VAL A 349 4.76 -14.89 -8.43
C VAL A 349 5.62 -13.99 -9.33
N ARG A 350 5.73 -14.29 -10.63
CA ARG A 350 6.53 -13.52 -11.60
C ARG A 350 5.83 -12.27 -12.14
N HIS A 351 4.51 -12.32 -12.31
CA HIS A 351 3.76 -11.30 -13.06
C HIS A 351 2.74 -10.51 -12.23
N ALA A 352 2.41 -10.92 -11.00
CA ALA A 352 1.53 -10.15 -10.14
C ALA A 352 2.32 -9.05 -9.38
N PRO A 353 1.76 -7.83 -9.26
CA PRO A 353 2.37 -6.78 -8.44
C PRO A 353 2.58 -7.23 -7.00
N LEU A 354 3.67 -6.78 -6.37
CA LEU A 354 4.00 -7.14 -4.99
C LEU A 354 2.86 -6.84 -4.02
N ALA A 355 2.17 -5.71 -4.20
CA ALA A 355 0.99 -5.34 -3.40
C ALA A 355 -0.10 -6.43 -3.43
N GLN A 356 -0.38 -7.01 -4.60
CA GLN A 356 -1.34 -8.10 -4.75
C GLN A 356 -0.84 -9.40 -4.11
N GLN A 357 0.46 -9.70 -4.23
CA GLN A 357 1.05 -10.87 -3.58
C GLN A 357 0.98 -10.77 -2.04
N CYS A 358 1.25 -9.59 -1.48
CA CYS A 358 1.07 -9.30 -0.06
C CYS A 358 -0.39 -9.46 0.36
N TYR A 359 -1.32 -8.90 -0.42
CA TYR A 359 -2.76 -8.98 -0.17
C TYR A 359 -3.26 -10.42 -0.10
N ILE A 360 -2.90 -11.26 -1.09
CA ILE A 360 -3.24 -12.68 -1.11
C ILE A 360 -2.60 -13.42 0.07
N SER A 361 -1.33 -13.13 0.39
CA SER A 361 -0.64 -13.75 1.54
C SER A 361 -1.37 -13.45 2.85
N LYS A 362 -1.78 -12.18 3.07
CA LYS A 362 -2.59 -11.79 4.24
C LYS A 362 -3.93 -12.52 4.27
N ALA A 363 -4.61 -12.64 3.13
CA ALA A 363 -5.88 -13.36 3.04
C ALA A 363 -5.73 -14.86 3.37
N VAL A 364 -4.66 -15.52 2.91
CA VAL A 364 -4.34 -16.91 3.27
C VAL A 364 -4.17 -17.05 4.79
N LEU A 365 -3.37 -16.18 5.42
CA LEU A 365 -3.14 -16.21 6.87
C LEU A 365 -4.44 -16.00 7.65
N ILE A 366 -5.27 -15.05 7.24
CA ILE A 366 -6.57 -14.78 7.87
C ILE A 366 -7.50 -16.00 7.75
N CYS A 367 -7.56 -16.65 6.58
CA CYS A 367 -8.34 -17.88 6.41
C CYS A 367 -7.85 -19.00 7.35
N LEU A 368 -6.53 -19.21 7.45
CA LEU A 368 -5.93 -20.22 8.34
C LEU A 368 -6.19 -19.95 9.83
N ALA A 369 -6.25 -18.68 10.22
CA ALA A 369 -6.58 -18.27 11.58
C ALA A 369 -8.07 -18.44 11.92
N LEU A 370 -8.96 -18.35 10.94
CA LEU A 370 -10.42 -18.44 11.13
C LEU A 370 -10.98 -19.87 11.01
N LEU A 371 -10.28 -20.76 10.31
CA LEU A 371 -10.69 -22.16 10.13
C LEU A 371 -10.31 -23.03 11.34
N GLY A 372 -11.22 -23.91 11.73
CA GLY A 372 -11.01 -24.86 12.83
C GLY A 372 -10.26 -26.11 12.38
N GLU A 373 -9.70 -26.87 13.32
CA GLU A 373 -8.91 -28.08 13.04
C GLU A 373 -9.65 -29.11 12.18
N ALA A 374 -10.93 -29.38 12.49
CA ALA A 374 -11.73 -30.37 11.77
C ALA A 374 -11.89 -30.03 10.27
N GLU A 375 -12.10 -28.75 9.94
CA GLU A 375 -12.30 -28.30 8.56
C GLU A 375 -11.00 -28.33 7.75
N LEU A 376 -9.87 -28.10 8.42
CA LEU A 376 -8.55 -28.21 7.82
C LEU A 376 -8.17 -29.67 7.58
N GLN A 377 -8.55 -30.59 8.47
CA GLN A 377 -8.28 -32.02 8.31
C GLN A 377 -8.92 -32.60 7.05
N ASP A 378 -10.16 -32.24 6.74
CA ASP A 378 -10.88 -32.75 5.55
C ASP A 378 -10.21 -32.39 4.21
N SER A 379 -9.40 -31.32 4.19
CA SER A 379 -8.74 -30.81 2.98
C SER A 379 -7.22 -30.73 3.09
N ARG A 380 -6.64 -31.38 4.11
CA ARG A 380 -5.25 -31.23 4.52
C ARG A 380 -4.26 -31.54 3.40
N ASP A 381 -4.42 -32.68 2.72
CA ASP A 381 -3.47 -33.14 1.70
C ASP A 381 -3.43 -32.21 0.48
N GLU A 382 -4.59 -31.71 0.07
CA GLU A 382 -4.72 -30.74 -1.03
C GLU A 382 -4.08 -29.40 -0.65
N LEU A 383 -4.39 -28.88 0.55
CA LEU A 383 -3.83 -27.62 1.04
C LEU A 383 -2.31 -27.70 1.21
N LEU A 384 -1.77 -28.80 1.75
CA LEU A 384 -0.33 -29.03 1.88
C LEU A 384 0.35 -29.12 0.52
N THR A 385 -0.26 -29.81 -0.45
CA THR A 385 0.30 -29.92 -1.81
C THR A 385 0.40 -28.54 -2.46
N SER A 386 -0.66 -27.73 -2.40
CA SER A 386 -0.64 -26.36 -2.93
C SER A 386 0.35 -25.46 -2.18
N LEU A 387 0.42 -25.59 -0.85
CA LEU A 387 1.37 -24.85 -0.02
C LEU A 387 2.81 -25.17 -0.41
N MET A 388 3.20 -26.45 -0.49
CA MET A 388 4.57 -26.86 -0.80
C MET A 388 5.01 -26.40 -2.20
N ALA A 389 4.11 -26.50 -3.20
CA ALA A 389 4.36 -25.96 -4.53
C ALA A 389 4.59 -24.43 -4.49
N GLY A 390 3.78 -23.72 -3.71
CA GLY A 390 3.91 -22.27 -3.58
C GLY A 390 5.14 -21.80 -2.79
N VAL A 391 5.51 -22.52 -1.73
CA VAL A 391 6.71 -22.25 -0.95
C VAL A 391 7.95 -22.41 -1.82
N LYS A 392 8.05 -23.51 -2.58
CA LYS A 392 9.13 -23.71 -3.55
C LYS A 392 9.24 -22.53 -4.53
N SER A 393 8.14 -22.22 -5.21
CA SER A 393 8.07 -21.13 -6.20
C SER A 393 8.49 -19.76 -5.64
N ARG A 394 8.14 -19.46 -4.39
CA ARG A 394 8.47 -18.18 -3.73
C ARG A 394 9.90 -18.13 -3.22
N LEU A 395 10.42 -19.23 -2.69
CA LEU A 395 11.81 -19.32 -2.25
C LEU A 395 12.79 -19.24 -3.44
N ASP A 396 12.39 -19.77 -4.60
CA ASP A 396 13.14 -19.66 -5.86
C ASP A 396 13.14 -18.23 -6.44
N SER A 397 12.36 -17.29 -5.88
CA SER A 397 12.32 -15.90 -6.36
C SER A 397 13.61 -15.16 -6.06
N SER A 398 14.09 -14.36 -7.02
CA SER A 398 15.22 -13.45 -6.85
C SER A 398 14.96 -12.29 -5.87
N LEU A 399 13.68 -11.95 -5.65
CA LEU A 399 13.27 -10.82 -4.81
C LEU A 399 13.22 -11.21 -3.32
N PRO A 400 13.99 -10.56 -2.43
CA PRO A 400 14.01 -10.88 -1.00
C PRO A 400 12.63 -10.80 -0.32
N VAL A 401 11.82 -9.80 -0.69
CA VAL A 401 10.49 -9.61 -0.11
C VAL A 401 9.55 -10.76 -0.47
N VAL A 402 9.64 -11.29 -1.70
CA VAL A 402 8.81 -12.44 -2.13
C VAL A 402 9.20 -13.71 -1.38
N ARG A 403 10.51 -13.94 -1.19
CA ARG A 403 11.00 -15.05 -0.36
C ARG A 403 10.51 -14.93 1.08
N ARG A 404 10.56 -13.72 1.67
CA ARG A 404 10.07 -13.43 3.03
C ARG A 404 8.58 -13.75 3.19
N LEU A 405 7.74 -13.34 2.24
CA LEU A 405 6.32 -13.71 2.22
C LEU A 405 6.15 -15.24 2.20
N GLY A 406 6.94 -15.93 1.37
CA GLY A 406 6.97 -17.38 1.29
C GLY A 406 7.30 -18.04 2.63
N MET A 407 8.37 -17.59 3.29
CA MET A 407 8.82 -18.10 4.59
C MET A 407 7.76 -17.91 5.66
N ILE A 408 7.21 -16.70 5.84
CA ILE A 408 6.21 -16.42 6.88
C ILE A 408 4.94 -17.27 6.68
N VAL A 409 4.43 -17.35 5.46
CA VAL A 409 3.23 -18.16 5.18
C VAL A 409 3.53 -19.65 5.40
N ALA A 410 4.72 -20.13 5.03
CA ALA A 410 5.14 -21.51 5.25
C ALA A 410 5.16 -21.86 6.75
N GLU A 411 5.77 -21.02 7.58
CA GLU A 411 5.84 -21.24 9.03
C GLU A 411 4.45 -21.30 9.65
N VAL A 412 3.60 -20.30 9.37
CA VAL A 412 2.25 -20.24 9.93
C VAL A 412 1.39 -21.40 9.41
N ALA A 413 1.39 -21.66 8.10
CA ALA A 413 0.57 -22.71 7.51
C ALA A 413 1.04 -24.10 7.93
N SER A 414 2.34 -24.34 8.05
CA SER A 414 2.88 -25.61 8.56
C SER A 414 2.46 -25.84 10.01
N ALA A 415 2.56 -24.84 10.87
CA ALA A 415 2.12 -24.93 12.27
C ALA A 415 0.61 -25.22 12.40
N ARG A 416 -0.22 -24.70 11.48
CA ARG A 416 -1.68 -24.91 11.49
C ARG A 416 -2.11 -26.21 10.80
N LEU A 417 -1.46 -26.64 9.72
CA LEU A 417 -1.87 -27.81 8.92
C LEU A 417 -1.16 -29.10 9.36
N HIS A 418 -0.02 -29.01 10.03
CA HIS A 418 0.74 -30.16 10.51
C HIS A 418 1.36 -29.87 11.89
N PRO A 419 0.54 -29.74 12.95
CA PRO A 419 1.04 -29.42 14.30
C PRO A 419 1.94 -30.52 14.89
N GLU A 420 1.83 -31.76 14.41
CA GLU A 420 2.67 -32.88 14.84
C GLU A 420 4.05 -32.93 14.14
N GLY A 421 4.26 -32.11 13.10
CA GLY A 421 5.52 -32.06 12.36
C GLY A 421 6.59 -31.22 13.06
N PRO A 422 7.86 -31.32 12.64
CA PRO A 422 8.91 -30.43 13.13
C PRO A 422 8.56 -28.97 12.80
N PRO A 423 8.72 -28.03 13.74
CA PRO A 423 8.40 -26.63 13.48
C PRO A 423 9.35 -26.07 12.43
N LEU A 424 8.77 -25.57 11.34
CA LEU A 424 9.52 -24.87 10.31
C LEU A 424 9.89 -23.48 10.86
N LYS A 425 11.18 -23.13 10.84
CA LYS A 425 11.68 -21.82 11.28
C LYS A 425 12.78 -21.34 10.34
N PHE A 426 12.53 -20.23 9.68
CA PHE A 426 13.46 -19.56 8.78
C PHE A 426 14.14 -18.38 9.48
N GLN A 427 15.26 -17.95 8.89
CA GLN A 427 15.94 -16.72 9.28
C GLN A 427 15.66 -15.66 8.21
N TYR A 428 15.07 -14.54 8.61
CA TYR A 428 14.83 -13.39 7.75
C TYR A 428 14.84 -12.09 8.57
N GLU A 429 15.13 -10.97 7.91
CA GLU A 429 15.07 -9.66 8.55
C GLU A 429 13.62 -9.29 8.89
N GLU A 430 13.38 -8.92 10.15
CA GLU A 430 12.07 -8.47 10.61
C GLU A 430 11.83 -7.01 10.24
N ASP A 431 10.75 -6.78 9.50
CA ASP A 431 10.24 -5.48 9.08
C ASP A 431 8.78 -5.27 9.52
N GLU A 432 8.19 -4.12 9.18
CA GLU A 432 6.79 -3.81 9.52
C GLU A 432 5.81 -4.81 8.91
N LEU A 433 6.06 -5.25 7.67
CA LEU A 433 5.19 -6.19 6.95
C LEU A 433 5.19 -7.58 7.60
N SER A 434 6.36 -8.10 7.98
CA SER A 434 6.50 -9.39 8.63
C SER A 434 5.84 -9.41 10.00
N ARG A 435 6.03 -8.36 10.81
CA ARG A 435 5.34 -8.18 12.10
C ARG A 435 3.83 -8.15 11.93
N GLU A 436 3.32 -7.38 10.94
CA GLU A 436 1.89 -7.33 10.65
C GLU A 436 1.34 -8.71 10.26
N MET A 437 2.04 -9.45 9.39
CA MET A 437 1.60 -10.77 8.94
C MET A 437 1.59 -11.81 10.06
N LEU A 438 2.63 -11.85 10.90
CA LEU A 438 2.69 -12.75 12.05
C LEU A 438 1.56 -12.45 13.05
N ALA A 439 1.21 -11.17 13.24
CA ALA A 439 0.07 -10.79 14.08
C ALA A 439 -1.29 -11.30 13.57
N LEU A 440 -1.44 -11.57 12.26
CA LEU A 440 -2.66 -12.16 11.69
C LEU A 440 -2.84 -13.63 12.05
N ALA A 441 -1.74 -14.33 12.35
CA ALA A 441 -1.74 -15.74 12.71
C ALA A 441 -2.02 -15.96 14.21
N ALA A 442 -1.84 -14.94 15.04
CA ALA A 442 -2.06 -15.04 16.48
C ALA A 442 -3.55 -15.27 16.80
N PRO A 443 -3.89 -16.23 17.69
CA PRO A 443 -5.26 -16.43 18.14
C PRO A 443 -5.82 -15.14 18.75
N ARG A 444 -6.96 -14.66 18.27
CA ARG A 444 -7.64 -13.53 18.89
C ARG A 444 -8.17 -13.96 20.27
N PRO A 445 -7.90 -13.21 21.35
CA PRO A 445 -8.59 -13.45 22.61
C PRO A 445 -10.09 -13.26 22.38
N ALA A 446 -10.89 -14.26 22.75
CA ALA A 446 -12.33 -14.19 22.70
C ALA A 446 -12.79 -13.01 23.58
N ALA A 447 -13.38 -11.99 22.96
CA ALA A 447 -14.03 -10.91 23.67
C ALA A 447 -15.31 -11.45 24.31
N ASP A 448 -15.25 -11.75 25.61
CA ASP A 448 -16.30 -11.51 26.63
C ASP A 448 -15.88 -12.11 27.98
N SER A 449 -15.24 -11.29 28.82
CA SER A 449 -15.33 -11.35 30.29
C SER A 449 -14.77 -10.05 30.89
N PRO A 450 -15.48 -9.39 31.82
CA PRO A 450 -15.04 -8.12 32.38
C PRO A 450 -13.99 -8.32 33.48
N LEU A 451 -12.87 -7.61 33.32
CA LEU A 451 -11.93 -7.11 34.34
C LEU A 451 -11.60 -8.06 35.51
N GLU A 452 -10.40 -8.65 35.48
CA GLU A 452 -9.43 -8.43 36.57
C GLU A 452 -8.05 -8.19 35.98
N ALA A 453 -7.47 -7.04 36.33
CA ALA A 453 -6.11 -6.66 35.98
C ALA A 453 -5.15 -7.28 37.00
N SER A 454 -4.18 -8.05 36.52
CA SER A 454 -2.94 -8.32 37.25
C SER A 454 -1.80 -8.37 36.23
N PRO A 455 -0.70 -7.62 36.44
CA PRO A 455 0.36 -7.51 35.45
C PRO A 455 1.27 -8.73 35.53
N VAL A 456 1.38 -9.47 34.44
CA VAL A 456 2.45 -10.46 34.25
C VAL A 456 3.65 -9.72 33.65
N ILE A 457 4.72 -9.65 34.43
CA ILE A 457 6.02 -9.12 34.06
C ILE A 457 6.76 -10.19 33.25
N THR A 458 7.12 -9.87 32.01
CA THR A 458 8.13 -10.60 31.21
C THR A 458 9.52 -10.14 31.63
N PRO A 459 10.52 -11.04 31.80
CA PRO A 459 11.89 -10.61 31.99
C PRO A 459 12.60 -10.47 30.63
N GLU A 460 12.97 -9.24 30.29
CA GLU A 460 14.03 -8.95 29.31
C GLU A 460 15.39 -9.01 30.04
N ALA A 461 16.33 -9.76 29.45
CA ALA A 461 17.72 -9.76 29.83
C ALA A 461 18.46 -8.62 29.12
N ALA A 462 19.10 -7.74 29.87
CA ALA A 462 20.18 -6.88 29.38
C ALA A 462 21.14 -6.48 30.52
N GLU A 463 22.38 -6.95 30.37
CA GLU A 463 23.69 -6.41 30.80
C GLU A 463 23.72 -5.01 31.44
N THR A 464 24.33 -4.75 32.61
CA THR A 464 25.78 -4.54 32.97
C THR A 464 25.79 -3.53 34.17
N PRO A 465 26.91 -2.98 34.68
CA PRO A 465 28.12 -3.53 35.32
C PRO A 465 28.34 -2.94 36.76
N GLY A 466 29.34 -3.40 37.53
CA GLY A 466 29.85 -2.59 38.66
C GLY A 466 30.64 -3.30 39.77
N ARG A 467 31.97 -3.11 39.74
CA ARG A 467 32.99 -3.45 40.75
C ARG A 467 32.72 -2.92 42.17
N GLY A 468 33.24 -3.61 43.19
CA GLY A 468 33.43 -3.02 44.53
C GLY A 468 33.92 -3.93 45.69
N SER A 469 35.07 -4.58 45.54
CA SER A 469 36.15 -4.84 46.52
C SER A 469 35.95 -4.89 48.06
N VAL A 470 36.52 -5.98 48.65
CA VAL A 470 37.23 -6.19 49.96
C VAL A 470 36.44 -6.13 51.28
N ASP A 471 36.36 -7.25 52.02
CA ASP A 471 37.29 -7.53 53.13
C ASP A 471 37.15 -8.97 53.66
N GLY A 472 38.27 -9.57 54.07
CA GLY A 472 38.38 -10.99 54.40
C GLY A 472 38.56 -11.28 55.90
N GLY A 473 38.01 -12.43 56.32
CA GLY A 473 38.49 -13.33 57.39
C GLY A 473 38.50 -12.78 58.83
N VAL A 474 38.22 -13.52 59.90
CA VAL A 474 38.19 -14.96 60.27
C VAL A 474 37.54 -15.04 61.70
N PRO A 475 37.52 -16.14 62.51
CA PRO A 475 37.26 -17.59 62.35
C PRO A 475 36.24 -18.17 63.40
N GLN A 476 36.10 -19.51 63.39
CA GLN A 476 35.81 -20.47 64.50
C GLN A 476 34.41 -21.12 64.47
N ALA A 477 34.19 -22.43 64.68
CA ALA A 477 35.05 -23.59 64.98
C ALA A 477 34.29 -24.91 64.66
N LEU A 478 35.09 -25.98 64.48
CA LEU A 478 34.82 -27.45 64.44
C LEU A 478 33.87 -28.01 65.54
N PRO A 479 33.55 -29.33 65.59
CA PRO A 479 33.65 -30.42 64.60
C PRO A 479 32.44 -31.38 64.53
N GLU A 480 32.44 -32.18 63.45
CA GLU A 480 32.08 -33.61 63.32
C GLU A 480 30.81 -34.21 63.97
N GLY A 481 30.03 -34.88 63.10
CA GLY A 481 29.55 -36.22 63.43
C GLY A 481 28.17 -36.59 62.90
N SER A 482 28.15 -37.66 62.11
CA SER A 482 27.03 -38.61 61.95
C SER A 482 25.85 -38.24 61.03
N GLY A 483 25.86 -38.87 59.86
CA GLY A 483 24.76 -39.73 59.44
C GLY A 483 23.86 -39.19 58.32
N SER A 484 23.29 -40.18 57.61
CA SER A 484 22.28 -40.12 56.55
C SER A 484 22.71 -39.59 55.18
N ASP A 485 22.81 -40.57 54.27
CA ASP A 485 22.03 -40.66 53.02
C ASP A 485 22.17 -39.56 51.96
N LEU A 486 22.21 -40.08 50.73
CA LEU A 486 21.83 -39.50 49.44
C LEU A 486 23.02 -39.29 48.49
N ASP A 487 23.15 -40.22 47.53
CA ASP A 487 23.84 -40.04 46.25
C ASP A 487 23.24 -38.80 45.56
N SER A 488 23.91 -37.67 45.72
CA SER A 488 23.66 -36.42 44.99
C SER A 488 24.92 -36.12 44.18
N ASP A 489 25.06 -36.81 43.05
CA ASP A 489 26.23 -36.76 42.17
C ASP A 489 26.19 -35.58 41.18
N ASP A 490 25.64 -34.43 41.57
CA ASP A 490 25.47 -33.25 40.71
C ASP A 490 25.80 -31.92 41.41
N GLU A 491 26.94 -31.83 42.09
CA GLU A 491 27.62 -30.54 42.29
C GLU A 491 28.92 -30.54 41.47
N LEU A 492 28.79 -30.19 40.19
CA LEU A 492 29.94 -29.86 39.35
C LEU A 492 30.65 -28.61 39.90
N VAL A 493 31.71 -28.84 40.68
CA VAL A 493 32.63 -27.78 41.10
C VAL A 493 33.26 -27.16 39.84
N PRO A 494 33.17 -25.83 39.63
CA PRO A 494 33.86 -25.18 38.53
C PRO A 494 35.35 -25.53 38.56
N TYR A 495 35.87 -26.02 37.43
CA TYR A 495 37.27 -26.39 37.31
C TYR A 495 38.17 -25.18 37.65
N ASP A 496 39.23 -25.42 38.42
CA ASP A 496 40.21 -24.39 38.76
C ASP A 496 41.03 -24.01 37.52
N MET A 497 40.69 -22.87 36.92
CA MET A 497 41.37 -22.24 35.78
C MET A 497 42.64 -21.48 36.19
N SER A 498 43.13 -21.62 37.43
CA SER A 498 44.37 -20.95 37.89
C SER A 498 45.65 -21.48 37.21
N GLY A 499 45.55 -22.63 36.54
CA GLY A 499 46.59 -23.17 35.66
C GLY A 499 46.55 -22.67 34.22
N ASP A 500 45.52 -21.92 33.83
CA ASP A 500 45.39 -21.37 32.48
C ASP A 500 46.37 -20.23 32.30
N GLN A 501 47.38 -20.46 31.45
CA GLN A 501 48.23 -19.37 30.98
C GLN A 501 47.42 -18.52 30.00
N GLU A 502 47.39 -17.19 30.20
CA GLU A 502 46.98 -16.26 29.15
C GLU A 502 47.78 -16.60 27.89
N LEU A 503 47.10 -17.13 26.87
CA LEU A 503 47.70 -17.39 25.57
C LEU A 503 48.25 -16.06 25.06
N LYS A 504 49.57 -16.01 24.86
CA LYS A 504 50.25 -14.84 24.32
C LYS A 504 49.71 -14.62 22.91
N ARG A 505 48.83 -13.63 22.74
CA ARG A 505 48.31 -13.19 21.43
C ARG A 505 49.43 -13.25 20.41
N SER A 506 49.29 -14.17 19.46
CA SER A 506 50.25 -14.37 18.37
C SER A 506 50.59 -13.02 17.70
N LYS A 507 51.88 -12.78 17.47
CA LYS A 507 52.35 -11.51 16.89
C LYS A 507 51.81 -11.40 15.46
N ALA A 508 51.18 -10.27 15.14
CA ALA A 508 50.68 -10.01 13.80
C ALA A 508 51.83 -10.10 12.76
N PRO A 509 51.62 -10.81 11.64
CA PRO A 509 52.62 -10.92 10.58
C PRO A 509 53.00 -9.54 10.02
N THR A 510 54.26 -9.39 9.58
CA THR A 510 54.78 -8.09 9.12
C THR A 510 54.86 -8.01 7.58
N TYR A 511 54.95 -9.15 6.91
CA TYR A 511 55.01 -9.26 5.46
C TYR A 511 53.74 -9.91 4.87
N VAL A 512 53.40 -9.52 3.64
CA VAL A 512 52.24 -10.07 2.91
C VAL A 512 52.42 -11.56 2.64
N ARG A 513 53.65 -12.02 2.35
CA ARG A 513 53.98 -13.45 2.13
C ARG A 513 53.70 -14.29 3.38
N ASP A 514 54.06 -13.79 4.57
CA ASP A 514 53.78 -14.49 5.83
C ASP A 514 52.26 -14.65 6.06
N CYS A 515 51.46 -13.71 5.56
CA CYS A 515 50.00 -13.81 5.62
C CYS A 515 49.47 -14.88 4.66
N VAL A 516 49.99 -14.95 3.43
CA VAL A 516 49.62 -16.01 2.46
C VAL A 516 49.93 -17.39 3.04
N GLU A 517 51.12 -17.56 3.62
CA GLU A 517 51.53 -18.80 4.26
C GLU A 517 50.64 -19.13 5.46
N ALA A 518 50.38 -18.15 6.34
CA ALA A 518 49.53 -18.35 7.52
C ALA A 518 48.09 -18.72 7.15
N LEU A 519 47.51 -18.09 6.13
CA LEU A 519 46.13 -18.35 5.72
C LEU A 519 45.95 -19.70 5.01
N THR A 520 47.00 -20.20 4.35
CA THR A 520 46.96 -21.45 3.58
C THR A 520 47.35 -22.67 4.44
N SER A 521 48.37 -22.54 5.28
CA SER A 521 49.08 -23.69 5.86
C SER A 521 49.16 -23.70 7.39
N SER A 522 48.66 -22.67 8.09
CA SER A 522 48.73 -22.61 9.56
C SER A 522 47.65 -23.47 10.22
N GLU A 523 48.08 -24.38 11.10
CA GLU A 523 47.21 -25.06 12.08
C GLU A 523 47.03 -24.23 13.36
N ASP A 524 47.84 -23.17 13.53
CA ASP A 524 47.69 -22.17 14.60
C ASP A 524 46.59 -21.18 14.22
N TRP A 525 45.44 -21.29 14.89
CA TRP A 525 44.24 -20.50 14.66
C TRP A 525 44.40 -19.04 15.08
N GLU A 526 45.18 -18.75 16.13
CA GLU A 526 45.44 -17.38 16.55
C GLU A 526 46.26 -16.66 15.49
N ARG A 527 47.29 -17.33 14.96
CA ARG A 527 48.13 -16.78 13.89
C ARG A 527 47.32 -16.57 12.61
N TRP A 528 46.43 -17.50 12.28
CA TRP A 528 45.53 -17.39 11.14
C TRP A 528 44.60 -16.17 11.26
N GLU A 529 43.99 -15.99 12.43
CA GLU A 529 43.08 -14.87 12.71
C GLU A 529 43.82 -13.52 12.73
N ALA A 530 45.01 -13.48 13.35
CA ALA A 530 45.88 -12.30 13.36
C ALA A 530 46.33 -11.92 11.95
N ALA A 531 46.62 -12.90 11.08
CA ALA A 531 46.96 -12.67 9.68
C ALA A 531 45.79 -12.06 8.90
N LEU A 532 44.57 -12.61 9.04
CA LEU A 532 43.38 -12.09 8.38
C LEU A 532 43.08 -10.63 8.78
N ARG A 533 43.19 -10.29 10.07
CA ARG A 533 42.97 -8.92 10.56
C ARG A 533 44.03 -7.93 10.09
N ALA A 534 45.28 -8.36 9.96
CA ALA A 534 46.40 -7.50 9.54
C ALA A 534 46.47 -7.28 8.01
N LEU A 535 45.90 -8.20 7.22
CA LEU A 535 46.14 -8.31 5.78
C LEU A 535 45.76 -7.05 4.99
N GLU A 536 44.58 -6.48 5.22
CA GLU A 536 44.11 -5.27 4.54
C GLU A 536 45.12 -4.11 4.69
N ALA A 537 45.54 -3.85 5.92
CA ALA A 537 46.48 -2.78 6.23
C ALA A 537 47.87 -3.03 5.63
N LEU A 538 48.34 -4.28 5.61
CA LEU A 538 49.64 -4.66 5.04
C LEU A 538 49.68 -4.50 3.52
N VAL A 539 48.61 -4.88 2.82
CA VAL A 539 48.48 -4.71 1.36
C VAL A 539 48.53 -3.22 1.00
N ILE A 540 47.77 -2.39 1.72
CA ILE A 540 47.74 -0.93 1.48
C ILE A 540 49.10 -0.28 1.78
N ARG A 541 49.79 -0.73 2.85
CA ARG A 541 51.07 -0.15 3.27
C ARG A 541 52.22 -0.50 2.33
N ASN A 542 52.23 -1.71 1.78
CA ASN A 542 53.33 -2.25 0.98
C ASN A 542 52.87 -2.73 -0.41
N PRO A 543 52.46 -1.82 -1.32
CA PRO A 543 51.84 -2.20 -2.59
C PRO A 543 52.79 -2.94 -3.53
N ALA A 544 54.11 -2.65 -3.48
CA ALA A 544 55.09 -3.34 -4.32
C ALA A 544 55.20 -4.84 -3.97
N ALA A 545 55.28 -5.16 -2.67
CA ALA A 545 55.33 -6.55 -2.21
C ALA A 545 54.00 -7.27 -2.44
N ALA A 546 52.87 -6.57 -2.32
CA ALA A 546 51.56 -7.13 -2.60
C ALA A 546 51.37 -7.50 -4.08
N ARG A 547 51.93 -6.74 -5.02
CA ARG A 547 51.88 -7.04 -6.47
C ARG A 547 52.59 -8.34 -6.85
N GLU A 548 53.63 -8.74 -6.12
CA GLU A 548 54.34 -9.99 -6.41
C GLU A 548 53.50 -11.24 -6.13
N VAL A 549 52.50 -11.14 -5.26
CA VAL A 549 51.64 -12.26 -4.80
C VAL A 549 50.16 -11.94 -4.95
N SER A 550 49.79 -10.95 -5.76
CA SER A 550 48.42 -10.41 -5.84
C SER A 550 47.40 -11.46 -6.29
N VAL A 551 47.72 -12.21 -7.36
CA VAL A 551 46.85 -13.28 -7.90
C VAL A 551 46.76 -14.47 -6.94
N GLU A 552 47.88 -14.86 -6.33
CA GLU A 552 47.92 -15.95 -5.34
C GLU A 552 47.09 -15.60 -4.11
N LEU A 553 47.24 -14.39 -3.59
CA LEU A 553 46.48 -13.90 -2.45
C LEU A 553 44.98 -13.78 -2.78
N ALA A 554 44.63 -13.33 -3.99
CA ALA A 554 43.24 -13.31 -4.44
C ALA A 554 42.63 -14.72 -4.52
N LYS A 555 43.41 -15.71 -4.99
CA LYS A 555 42.99 -17.12 -5.01
C LYS A 555 42.77 -17.65 -3.58
N VAL A 556 43.69 -17.38 -2.65
CA VAL A 556 43.54 -17.79 -1.24
C VAL A 556 42.29 -17.17 -0.63
N LEU A 557 42.11 -15.86 -0.77
CA LEU A 557 40.97 -15.14 -0.19
C LEU A 557 39.62 -15.57 -0.77
N LEU A 558 39.54 -15.88 -2.07
CA LEU A 558 38.29 -16.32 -2.71
C LEU A 558 37.83 -17.72 -2.24
N HIS A 559 38.77 -18.56 -1.80
CA HIS A 559 38.50 -19.91 -1.29
C HIS A 559 38.62 -20.00 0.23
N LEU A 560 38.78 -18.86 0.92
CA LEU A 560 38.95 -18.84 2.35
C LEU A 560 37.60 -19.07 3.03
N GLU A 561 37.49 -20.22 3.69
CA GLU A 561 36.37 -20.59 4.52
C GLU A 561 36.64 -20.24 5.99
N GLU A 562 35.58 -19.98 6.74
CA GLU A 562 35.65 -19.68 8.16
C GLU A 562 36.00 -20.96 8.94
N LYS A 563 37.23 -21.01 9.47
CA LYS A 563 37.70 -22.14 10.29
C LYS A 563 37.43 -21.98 11.78
N THR A 564 37.22 -20.74 12.22
CA THR A 564 36.98 -20.33 13.62
C THR A 564 35.92 -19.24 13.64
N SER A 565 35.15 -19.11 14.73
CA SER A 565 34.07 -18.12 14.86
C SER A 565 34.62 -16.69 15.01
N VAL A 566 35.15 -16.13 13.92
CA VAL A 566 35.79 -14.82 13.90
C VAL A 566 34.73 -13.76 13.64
N GLU A 567 34.59 -12.82 14.57
CA GLU A 567 33.66 -11.71 14.40
C GLU A 567 33.96 -10.93 13.11
N GLY A 568 32.97 -10.86 12.22
CA GLY A 568 33.07 -10.13 10.97
C GLY A 568 34.00 -10.74 9.92
N PHE A 569 34.24 -12.06 9.98
CA PHE A 569 35.08 -12.81 9.03
C PHE A 569 34.86 -12.41 7.56
N GLU A 570 33.61 -12.49 7.08
CA GLU A 570 33.24 -12.18 5.69
C GLU A 570 33.64 -10.75 5.31
N GLY A 571 33.44 -9.78 6.21
CA GLY A 571 33.81 -8.39 5.99
C GLY A 571 35.32 -8.18 5.93
N LEU A 572 36.08 -8.87 6.78
CA LEU A 572 37.56 -8.83 6.77
C LEU A 572 38.11 -9.44 5.48
N ARG A 573 37.63 -10.62 5.09
CA ARG A 573 38.00 -11.32 3.85
C ARG A 573 37.72 -10.44 2.63
N GLN A 574 36.51 -9.89 2.54
CA GLN A 574 36.09 -9.06 1.40
C GLN A 574 36.93 -7.77 1.31
N ARG A 575 37.14 -7.05 2.42
CA ARG A 575 37.97 -5.84 2.41
C ARG A 575 39.41 -6.12 2.02
N ALA A 576 39.99 -7.21 2.52
CA ALA A 576 41.33 -7.62 2.12
C ALA A 576 41.39 -7.92 0.61
N LEU A 577 40.40 -8.65 0.07
CA LEU A 577 40.35 -8.97 -1.35
C LEU A 577 40.16 -7.72 -2.22
N VAL A 578 39.31 -6.78 -1.80
CA VAL A 578 39.16 -5.46 -2.44
C VAL A 578 40.49 -4.69 -2.43
N ALA A 579 41.21 -4.66 -1.31
CA ALA A 579 42.50 -3.99 -1.21
C ALA A 579 43.54 -4.59 -2.18
N VAL A 580 43.53 -5.91 -2.39
CA VAL A 580 44.39 -6.60 -3.37
C VAL A 580 44.04 -6.16 -4.80
N VAL A 581 42.75 -6.15 -5.15
CA VAL A 581 42.27 -5.70 -6.48
C VAL A 581 42.63 -4.23 -6.73
N VAL A 582 42.51 -3.35 -5.73
CA VAL A 582 42.87 -1.94 -5.87
C VAL A 582 44.39 -1.76 -6.07
N THR A 583 45.20 -2.63 -5.48
CA THR A 583 46.67 -2.54 -5.53
C THR A 583 47.25 -3.03 -6.88
N ASP A 584 46.62 -4.05 -7.47
CA ASP A 584 47.02 -4.66 -8.73
C ASP A 584 45.80 -5.00 -9.63
N PRO A 585 45.12 -3.97 -10.19
CA PRO A 585 43.78 -4.11 -10.76
C PRO A 585 43.67 -4.96 -12.02
N ALA A 586 44.62 -4.88 -12.95
CA ALA A 586 44.53 -5.62 -14.21
C ALA A 586 44.64 -7.15 -14.02
N PRO A 587 45.73 -7.70 -13.43
CA PRO A 587 45.89 -9.15 -13.33
C PRO A 587 44.89 -9.80 -12.37
N VAL A 588 44.52 -9.10 -11.29
CA VAL A 588 43.55 -9.64 -10.32
C VAL A 588 42.13 -9.59 -10.90
N ALA A 589 41.74 -8.54 -11.63
CA ALA A 589 40.44 -8.51 -12.30
C ALA A 589 40.34 -9.58 -13.40
N GLU A 590 41.40 -9.81 -14.18
CA GLU A 590 41.43 -10.87 -15.19
C GLU A 590 41.29 -12.26 -14.53
N TYR A 591 41.97 -12.49 -13.41
CA TYR A 591 41.77 -13.70 -12.61
C TYR A 591 40.32 -13.84 -12.14
N LEU A 592 39.77 -12.85 -11.43
CA LEU A 592 38.43 -12.93 -10.85
C LEU A 592 37.33 -13.10 -11.92
N THR A 593 37.42 -12.36 -13.03
CA THR A 593 36.46 -12.48 -14.13
C THR A 593 36.54 -13.82 -14.83
N SER A 594 37.74 -14.43 -14.95
CA SER A 594 37.87 -15.80 -15.43
C SER A 594 37.25 -16.84 -14.48
N GLN A 595 37.38 -16.64 -13.16
CA GLN A 595 36.81 -17.55 -12.15
C GLN A 595 35.29 -17.48 -12.09
N PHE A 596 34.68 -16.33 -12.42
CA PHE A 596 33.23 -16.20 -12.48
C PHE A 596 32.59 -17.23 -13.44
N TYR A 597 33.21 -17.47 -14.60
CA TYR A 597 32.77 -18.45 -15.60
C TYR A 597 33.41 -19.84 -15.45
N ALA A 598 34.15 -20.11 -14.37
CA ALA A 598 34.76 -21.42 -14.15
C ALA A 598 33.74 -22.42 -13.55
N LEU A 599 33.95 -23.72 -13.80
CA LEU A 599 33.04 -24.79 -13.40
C LEU A 599 32.97 -24.99 -11.87
N ASN A 600 34.11 -24.89 -11.17
CA ASN A 600 34.24 -25.34 -9.78
C ASN A 600 33.98 -24.22 -8.74
N PHE A 601 32.97 -23.37 -8.98
CA PHE A 601 32.62 -22.28 -8.07
C PHE A 601 31.15 -22.33 -7.65
N SER A 602 30.90 -21.99 -6.38
CA SER A 602 29.56 -21.81 -5.84
C SER A 602 28.92 -20.50 -6.30
N LEU A 603 27.58 -20.42 -6.32
CA LEU A 603 26.88 -19.17 -6.62
C LEU A 603 27.26 -18.06 -5.64
N ARG A 604 27.49 -18.38 -4.36
CA ARG A 604 27.94 -17.42 -3.35
C ARG A 604 29.29 -16.79 -3.72
N GLN A 605 30.25 -17.60 -4.15
CA GLN A 605 31.56 -17.08 -4.58
C GLN A 605 31.44 -16.24 -5.86
N ARG A 606 30.57 -16.61 -6.81
CA ARG A 606 30.30 -15.78 -7.99
C ARG A 606 29.71 -14.42 -7.62
N MET A 607 28.82 -14.37 -6.63
CA MET A 607 28.31 -13.10 -6.10
C MET A 607 29.42 -12.29 -5.43
N ASP A 608 30.28 -12.93 -4.62
CA ASP A 608 31.40 -12.24 -3.96
C ASP A 608 32.38 -11.66 -4.99
N ILE A 609 32.67 -12.37 -6.08
CA ILE A 609 33.47 -11.85 -7.20
C ILE A 609 32.86 -10.55 -7.76
N LEU A 610 31.56 -10.54 -8.07
CA LEU A 610 30.89 -9.36 -8.61
C LEU A 610 30.89 -8.19 -7.62
N ASP A 611 30.73 -8.48 -6.33
CA ASP A 611 30.73 -7.49 -5.25
C ASP A 611 32.11 -6.86 -5.08
N VAL A 612 33.15 -7.69 -4.98
CA VAL A 612 34.55 -7.27 -4.88
C VAL A 612 34.95 -6.41 -6.08
N LEU A 613 34.64 -6.83 -7.31
CA LEU A 613 34.95 -6.06 -8.51
C LEU A 613 34.26 -4.69 -8.49
N THR A 614 33.00 -4.64 -8.04
CA THR A 614 32.25 -3.39 -7.92
C THR A 614 32.86 -2.48 -6.85
N LEU A 615 33.15 -3.00 -5.65
CA LEU A 615 33.73 -2.23 -4.55
C LEU A 615 35.13 -1.72 -4.89
N ALA A 616 35.97 -2.53 -5.53
CA ALA A 616 37.29 -2.12 -5.99
C ALA A 616 37.21 -1.02 -7.07
N ALA A 617 36.30 -1.16 -8.04
CA ALA A 617 36.06 -0.11 -9.03
C ALA A 617 35.58 1.20 -8.37
N GLN A 618 34.74 1.11 -7.33
CA GLN A 618 34.31 2.26 -6.56
C GLN A 618 35.48 2.95 -5.85
N GLU A 619 36.40 2.18 -5.25
CA GLU A 619 37.59 2.75 -4.62
C GLU A 619 38.52 3.44 -5.63
N LEU A 620 38.72 2.84 -6.81
CA LEU A 620 39.55 3.39 -7.89
C LEU A 620 38.95 4.64 -8.54
N SER A 621 37.61 4.75 -8.55
CA SER A 621 36.88 5.88 -9.15
C SER A 621 36.81 7.11 -8.23
N ARG A 622 37.05 6.95 -6.92
CA ARG A 622 36.96 8.06 -5.94
C ARG A 622 38.07 9.11 -6.12
N PRO A 623 37.73 10.40 -6.29
CA PRO A 623 38.73 11.47 -6.33
C PRO A 623 39.33 11.70 -4.93
N GLY A 624 40.67 11.63 -4.81
CA GLY A 624 41.40 12.14 -3.63
C GLY A 624 42.15 11.14 -2.76
N ARG A 625 42.19 9.84 -3.07
CA ARG A 625 43.02 8.88 -2.30
C ARG A 625 44.45 8.82 -2.86
N ARG A 626 45.32 9.71 -2.38
CA ARG A 626 46.76 9.39 -2.27
C ARG A 626 47.01 8.93 -0.84
N PRO A 627 47.75 7.83 -0.60
CA PRO A 627 48.42 7.67 0.67
C PRO A 627 49.35 8.89 0.82
N LYS A 628 49.27 9.62 1.93
CA LYS A 628 50.33 10.59 2.26
C LYS A 628 51.65 9.82 2.22
N ALA A 629 52.50 10.12 1.25
CA ALA A 629 53.90 9.71 1.32
C ALA A 629 54.45 10.25 2.65
N PRO A 630 55.20 9.45 3.43
CA PRO A 630 55.95 10.02 4.55
C PRO A 630 56.91 11.03 3.94
N GLN A 631 56.67 12.32 4.19
CA GLN A 631 57.60 13.37 3.82
C GLN A 631 58.86 13.16 4.67
N CYS A 632 59.90 12.62 4.07
CA CYS A 632 61.27 12.91 4.48
C CYS A 632 61.51 14.37 4.11
N ASP A 633 61.46 15.26 5.09
CA ASP A 633 61.96 16.62 4.94
C ASP A 633 63.48 16.58 4.65
N PRO A 634 64.00 17.36 3.67
CA PRO A 634 65.42 17.64 3.60
C PRO A 634 65.83 18.49 4.82
N PRO A 635 67.06 18.36 5.35
CA PRO A 635 67.48 19.11 6.52
C PRO A 635 67.63 20.61 6.17
N GLY A 636 66.67 21.41 6.60
CA GLY A 636 66.77 22.88 6.64
C GLY A 636 67.50 23.36 7.90
N PRO A 637 68.24 24.47 7.84
CA PRO A 637 69.17 24.87 8.90
C PRO A 637 68.45 25.41 10.15
N ALA A 638 69.11 25.22 11.30
CA ALA A 638 68.60 25.50 12.64
C ALA A 638 68.18 26.97 12.86
N PRO A 639 67.15 27.24 13.70
CA PRO A 639 66.76 28.60 14.08
C PRO A 639 67.65 29.16 15.21
N PRO A 640 67.90 30.48 15.24
CA PRO A 640 68.54 31.14 16.38
C PRO A 640 67.56 31.29 17.58
N PRO A 641 68.07 31.43 18.81
CA PRO A 641 67.24 31.42 20.01
C PRO A 641 66.63 32.81 20.29
N GLY A 642 65.35 32.84 20.65
CA GLY A 642 64.69 34.01 21.21
C GLY A 642 63.29 34.29 20.66
N SER A 643 62.31 33.45 21.02
CA SER A 643 60.89 33.79 20.82
C SER A 643 60.34 34.42 22.10
N ALA A 644 60.34 35.76 22.13
CA ALA A 644 59.48 36.53 23.01
C ALA A 644 58.08 36.60 22.38
N VAL A 645 57.08 36.47 23.25
CA VAL A 645 55.63 36.54 23.00
C VAL A 645 55.25 37.61 21.96
N ALA A 646 54.52 37.21 20.92
CA ALA A 646 54.00 38.12 19.91
C ALA A 646 53.06 39.16 20.56
N PRO A 647 53.25 40.47 20.31
CA PRO A 647 52.51 41.49 21.04
C PRO A 647 51.10 41.68 20.45
N ALA A 648 50.12 41.78 21.35
CA ALA A 648 48.67 41.87 21.10
C ALA A 648 48.22 43.03 20.19
N TRP A 649 49.09 44.00 19.86
CA TRP A 649 48.73 45.11 18.97
C TRP A 649 48.54 44.69 17.50
N ARG A 650 49.14 43.58 17.04
CA ARG A 650 48.96 43.10 15.65
C ARG A 650 47.54 42.61 15.39
N ALA A 651 46.96 41.88 16.34
CA ALA A 651 45.57 41.41 16.26
C ALA A 651 44.58 42.59 16.24
N VAL A 652 44.83 43.61 17.07
CA VAL A 652 44.00 44.84 17.12
C VAL A 652 44.11 45.66 15.83
N VAL A 653 45.28 45.66 15.18
CA VAL A 653 45.48 46.33 13.89
C VAL A 653 44.79 45.56 12.75
N GLU A 654 44.86 44.24 12.72
CA GLU A 654 44.13 43.42 11.74
C GLU A 654 42.62 43.56 11.88
N GLU A 655 42.10 43.65 13.10
CA GLU A 655 40.68 43.85 13.38
C GLU A 655 40.18 45.24 12.94
N ARG A 656 41.00 46.29 13.13
CA ARG A 656 40.71 47.64 12.60
C ARG A 656 40.74 47.70 11.08
N ILE A 657 41.66 46.98 10.44
CA ILE A 657 41.74 46.88 8.97
C ILE A 657 40.48 46.17 8.44
N ARG A 658 40.05 45.09 9.11
CA ARG A 658 38.84 44.32 8.75
C ARG A 658 37.56 45.16 8.85
N ASN A 659 37.45 46.01 9.87
CA ASN A 659 36.26 46.83 10.11
C ASN A 659 36.18 48.09 9.21
N LYS A 660 37.27 48.49 8.53
CA LYS A 660 37.31 49.67 7.66
C LYS A 660 37.45 49.36 6.17
N THR A 661 37.56 48.10 5.76
CA THR A 661 37.61 47.72 4.33
C THR A 661 36.30 47.06 3.89
N ARG A 662 35.53 47.77 3.06
CA ARG A 662 34.35 47.22 2.37
C ARG A 662 34.82 46.32 1.24
N ARG A 663 34.80 44.99 1.45
CA ARG A 663 35.17 44.00 0.42
C ARG A 663 33.98 43.76 -0.50
N PHE A 664 34.11 44.13 -1.78
CA PHE A 664 33.26 43.58 -2.82
C PHE A 664 33.62 42.11 -2.98
N SER A 665 32.70 41.21 -2.61
CA SER A 665 32.85 39.80 -2.96
C SER A 665 32.71 39.68 -4.48
N GLN A 666 33.82 39.61 -5.21
CA GLN A 666 33.81 38.83 -6.45
C GLN A 666 33.28 37.46 -6.06
N GLY A 667 32.14 37.07 -6.65
CA GLY A 667 31.43 35.85 -6.29
C GLY A 667 32.42 34.72 -6.13
N SER A 668 32.36 34.03 -5.00
CA SER A 668 33.10 32.78 -4.84
C SER A 668 32.61 31.88 -5.96
N ALA A 669 33.39 31.77 -7.04
CA ALA A 669 33.40 30.55 -7.81
C ALA A 669 33.58 29.46 -6.74
N ARG A 670 32.52 28.65 -6.55
CA ARG A 670 32.57 27.47 -5.68
C ARG A 670 33.96 26.89 -5.87
N ARG A 671 34.77 26.78 -4.81
CA ARG A 671 35.96 25.92 -4.85
C ARG A 671 35.45 24.61 -5.42
N GLY A 672 35.77 24.33 -6.69
CA GLY A 672 35.42 23.08 -7.33
C GLY A 672 35.95 21.99 -6.44
N ARG A 673 35.14 20.97 -6.18
CA ARG A 673 35.62 19.73 -5.55
C ARG A 673 36.96 19.37 -6.17
N ASP A 674 37.96 19.07 -5.34
CA ASP A 674 39.28 18.67 -5.82
C ASP A 674 39.12 17.62 -6.92
N ALA A 675 39.42 18.01 -8.16
CA ALA A 675 39.27 17.16 -9.33
C ALA A 675 40.38 16.11 -9.30
N GLY A 676 40.13 14.99 -8.61
CA GLY A 676 41.00 13.83 -8.62
C GLY A 676 40.86 13.05 -9.94
N ALA A 677 41.97 12.58 -10.49
CA ALA A 677 41.95 11.68 -11.64
C ALA A 677 41.25 10.36 -11.26
N ASN A 678 40.35 9.91 -12.12
CA ASN A 678 39.70 8.61 -12.00
C ASN A 678 40.73 7.51 -12.31
N GLN A 679 41.23 6.80 -11.28
CA GLN A 679 42.25 5.76 -11.47
C GLN A 679 41.67 4.50 -12.12
N PHE A 680 40.35 4.34 -12.10
CA PHE A 680 39.65 3.27 -12.81
C PHE A 680 39.74 3.44 -14.34
N SER A 681 40.05 4.64 -14.85
CA SER A 681 40.00 4.95 -16.28
C SER A 681 40.87 4.05 -17.16
N SER A 682 42.07 3.72 -16.69
CA SER A 682 43.04 2.90 -17.43
C SER A 682 42.74 1.40 -17.35
N VAL A 683 41.90 0.98 -16.40
CA VAL A 683 41.68 -0.45 -16.08
C VAL A 683 40.24 -0.90 -16.28
N ALA A 684 39.30 0.00 -16.53
CA ALA A 684 37.87 -0.29 -16.67
C ALA A 684 37.55 -1.44 -17.64
N GLY A 685 38.29 -1.53 -18.76
CA GLY A 685 38.12 -2.59 -19.75
C GLY A 685 38.37 -4.01 -19.21
N TYR A 686 39.34 -4.17 -18.29
CA TYR A 686 39.68 -5.47 -17.69
C TYR A 686 38.59 -5.97 -16.73
N PHE A 687 37.79 -5.06 -16.17
CA PHE A 687 36.67 -5.40 -15.28
C PHE A 687 35.42 -5.71 -16.10
N PHE A 688 35.16 -4.93 -17.16
CA PHE A 688 33.87 -4.94 -17.85
C PHE A 688 33.77 -5.98 -18.96
N PHE A 689 34.71 -6.00 -19.91
CA PHE A 689 34.55 -6.82 -21.13
C PHE A 689 34.59 -8.33 -20.86
N PRO A 690 35.47 -8.86 -19.99
CA PRO A 690 35.44 -10.29 -19.67
C PRO A 690 34.12 -10.74 -19.04
N LEU A 691 33.47 -9.87 -18.25
CA LEU A 691 32.18 -10.18 -17.61
C LEU A 691 31.02 -10.23 -18.61
N ILE A 692 31.01 -9.36 -19.62
CA ILE A 692 29.88 -9.26 -20.57
C ILE A 692 30.01 -10.24 -21.76
N GLN A 693 31.16 -10.90 -21.96
CA GLN A 693 31.42 -11.65 -23.19
C GLN A 693 30.79 -13.05 -23.23
N HIS A 694 30.56 -13.70 -22.09
CA HIS A 694 30.23 -15.13 -22.02
C HIS A 694 28.92 -15.44 -21.29
N PHE A 695 28.05 -14.44 -21.13
CA PHE A 695 26.78 -14.60 -20.40
C PHE A 695 25.80 -15.56 -21.07
N ASP A 696 25.96 -15.80 -22.37
CA ASP A 696 25.11 -16.63 -23.23
C ASP A 696 25.55 -18.10 -23.31
N ARG A 697 26.67 -18.46 -22.67
CA ARG A 697 27.24 -19.81 -22.72
C ARG A 697 26.77 -20.64 -21.52
N PRO A 698 25.88 -21.63 -21.70
CA PRO A 698 25.47 -22.49 -20.60
C PRO A 698 26.62 -23.42 -20.21
N LEU A 699 26.92 -23.49 -18.91
CA LEU A 699 27.79 -24.51 -18.32
C LEU A 699 26.92 -25.54 -17.60
N VAL A 700 27.42 -26.78 -17.47
CA VAL A 700 26.67 -27.94 -16.94
C VAL A 700 25.96 -27.66 -15.60
N THR A 701 26.51 -26.75 -14.78
CA THR A 701 25.99 -26.37 -13.45
C THR A 701 25.89 -24.86 -13.26
N PHE A 702 25.93 -24.07 -14.34
CA PHE A 702 25.83 -22.62 -14.28
C PHE A 702 25.21 -22.10 -15.58
N ASP A 703 23.95 -21.71 -15.50
CA ASP A 703 23.14 -21.24 -16.61
C ASP A 703 22.47 -19.91 -16.26
N LEU A 704 23.14 -18.83 -16.67
CA LEU A 704 22.68 -17.45 -16.44
C LEU A 704 21.35 -17.14 -17.14
N LEU A 705 21.09 -17.75 -18.31
CA LEU A 705 19.86 -17.50 -19.09
C LEU A 705 18.70 -18.41 -18.65
N GLY A 706 18.99 -19.48 -17.91
CA GLY A 706 18.03 -20.41 -17.35
C GLY A 706 17.73 -20.14 -15.87
N GLU A 707 18.28 -20.98 -15.00
CA GLU A 707 17.93 -21.06 -13.58
C GLU A 707 18.69 -20.03 -12.70
N ASP A 708 19.88 -19.58 -13.10
CA ASP A 708 20.74 -18.69 -12.29
C ASP A 708 20.40 -17.19 -12.44
N GLN A 709 19.10 -16.88 -12.48
CA GLN A 709 18.56 -15.53 -12.74
C GLN A 709 19.00 -14.50 -11.70
N LEU A 710 19.18 -14.93 -10.45
CA LEU A 710 19.70 -14.06 -9.38
C LEU A 710 21.12 -13.58 -9.70
N VAL A 711 21.99 -14.49 -10.19
CA VAL A 711 23.36 -14.15 -10.59
C VAL A 711 23.35 -13.27 -11.83
N LEU A 712 22.49 -13.56 -12.82
CA LEU A 712 22.33 -12.72 -14.00
C LEU A 712 21.88 -11.29 -13.64
N GLY A 713 20.93 -11.15 -12.71
CA GLY A 713 20.50 -9.84 -12.23
C GLY A 713 21.61 -9.10 -11.50
N ARG A 714 22.41 -9.80 -10.69
CA ARG A 714 23.59 -9.21 -10.04
C ARG A 714 24.63 -8.76 -11.06
N LEU A 715 24.92 -9.59 -12.06
CA LEU A 715 25.82 -9.28 -13.17
C LEU A 715 25.36 -8.00 -13.91
N ALA A 716 24.08 -7.89 -14.26
CA ALA A 716 23.53 -6.70 -14.91
C ALA A 716 23.72 -5.43 -14.06
N HIS A 717 23.45 -5.52 -12.75
CA HIS A 717 23.71 -4.42 -11.82
C HIS A 717 25.20 -4.07 -11.72
N THR A 718 26.08 -5.07 -11.66
CA THR A 718 27.53 -4.88 -11.63
C THR A 718 28.02 -4.21 -12.91
N LEU A 719 27.60 -4.66 -14.09
CA LEU A 719 27.95 -4.04 -15.37
C LEU A 719 27.48 -2.57 -15.44
N GLY A 720 26.26 -2.29 -14.98
CA GLY A 720 25.74 -0.93 -14.85
C GLY A 720 26.59 -0.08 -13.89
N ALA A 721 26.96 -0.62 -12.73
CA ALA A 721 27.81 0.08 -11.76
C ALA A 721 29.20 0.36 -12.33
N LEU A 722 29.85 -0.61 -12.99
CA LEU A 722 31.15 -0.42 -13.64
C LEU A 722 31.07 0.65 -14.75
N MET A 723 30.00 0.67 -15.53
CA MET A 723 29.73 1.72 -16.52
C MET A 723 29.63 3.10 -15.85
N TYR A 724 28.89 3.19 -14.74
CA TYR A 724 28.76 4.43 -13.96
C TYR A 724 30.08 4.89 -13.33
N LEU A 725 30.94 3.97 -12.92
CA LEU A 725 32.25 4.30 -12.33
C LEU A 725 33.29 4.66 -13.39
N ALA A 726 33.03 4.30 -14.65
CA ALA A 726 33.82 4.63 -15.83
C ALA A 726 33.40 5.96 -16.51
N VAL A 727 32.68 6.84 -15.80
CA VAL A 727 32.38 8.21 -16.28
C VAL A 727 33.67 8.94 -16.69
N ASN A 728 33.62 9.63 -17.83
CA ASN A 728 34.74 10.39 -18.42
C ASN A 728 35.96 9.54 -18.84
N THR A 729 35.79 8.25 -19.05
CA THR A 729 36.85 7.38 -19.59
C THR A 729 36.77 7.29 -21.11
N THR A 730 37.89 7.00 -21.78
CA THR A 730 37.93 6.86 -23.25
C THR A 730 37.19 5.61 -23.74
N VAL A 731 37.06 4.59 -22.90
CA VAL A 731 36.39 3.31 -23.18
C VAL A 731 34.88 3.36 -22.89
N ALA A 732 34.40 4.46 -22.27
CA ALA A 732 32.99 4.60 -21.88
C ALA A 732 32.01 4.40 -23.05
N VAL A 733 32.33 4.89 -24.25
CA VAL A 733 31.45 4.76 -25.43
C VAL A 733 31.31 3.30 -25.86
N THR A 734 32.43 2.57 -25.93
CA THR A 734 32.42 1.15 -26.33
C THR A 734 31.78 0.26 -25.26
N MET A 735 32.01 0.56 -23.97
CA MET A 735 31.30 -0.09 -22.87
C MET A 735 29.79 0.17 -22.93
N GLY A 736 29.40 1.43 -23.19
CA GLY A 736 27.99 1.82 -23.31
C GLY A 736 27.28 1.09 -24.44
N LYS A 737 27.92 0.98 -25.62
CA LYS A 737 27.39 0.22 -26.75
C LYS A 737 27.19 -1.26 -26.40
N ALA A 738 28.23 -1.93 -25.88
CA ALA A 738 28.15 -3.33 -25.50
C ALA A 738 27.09 -3.58 -24.40
N LEU A 739 26.93 -2.64 -23.46
CA LEU A 739 25.92 -2.72 -22.42
C LEU A 739 24.50 -2.57 -22.97
N LEU A 740 24.28 -1.67 -23.94
CA LEU A 740 22.97 -1.52 -24.59
C LEU A 740 22.63 -2.75 -25.43
N GLU A 741 23.60 -3.36 -26.12
CA GLU A 741 23.39 -4.63 -26.82
C GLU A 741 22.98 -5.75 -25.84
N PHE A 742 23.69 -5.88 -24.71
CA PHE A 742 23.33 -6.80 -23.64
C PHE A 742 21.92 -6.53 -23.10
N VAL A 743 21.57 -5.27 -22.81
CA VAL A 743 20.21 -4.89 -22.39
C VAL A 743 19.18 -5.28 -23.44
N TRP A 744 19.46 -5.03 -24.72
CA TRP A 744 18.54 -5.33 -25.80
C TRP A 744 18.22 -6.82 -25.88
N THR A 745 19.20 -7.69 -25.66
CA THR A 745 18.98 -9.15 -25.66
C THR A 745 18.10 -9.64 -24.51
N LEU A 746 18.14 -8.98 -23.34
CA LEU A 746 17.48 -9.45 -22.12
C LEU A 746 16.26 -8.62 -21.70
N ARG A 747 15.87 -7.61 -22.47
CA ARG A 747 14.87 -6.59 -22.10
C ARG A 747 13.49 -7.11 -21.67
N PHE A 748 13.11 -8.31 -22.11
CA PHE A 748 11.83 -8.96 -21.78
C PHE A 748 11.99 -10.15 -20.80
N HIS A 749 13.06 -10.15 -20.00
CA HIS A 749 13.29 -11.21 -19.03
C HIS A 749 12.12 -11.33 -18.03
N SER A 750 11.73 -12.56 -17.70
CA SER A 750 10.58 -12.83 -16.84
C SER A 750 10.80 -12.40 -15.38
N ASP A 751 12.03 -12.51 -14.89
CA ASP A 751 12.43 -12.11 -13.54
C ASP A 751 12.59 -10.59 -13.40
N ALA A 752 11.96 -10.02 -12.37
CA ALA A 752 11.97 -8.58 -12.12
C ALA A 752 13.34 -8.06 -11.66
N TYR A 753 14.12 -8.83 -10.90
CA TYR A 753 15.44 -8.40 -10.44
C TYR A 753 16.40 -8.20 -11.61
N VAL A 754 16.36 -9.10 -12.61
CA VAL A 754 17.10 -8.92 -13.87
C VAL A 754 16.65 -7.63 -14.58
N ARG A 755 15.34 -7.42 -14.77
CA ARG A 755 14.83 -6.20 -15.43
C ARG A 755 15.24 -4.92 -14.72
N ARG A 756 15.22 -4.88 -13.37
CA ARG A 756 15.74 -3.76 -12.57
C ARG A 756 17.22 -3.49 -12.86
N GLY A 757 18.03 -4.55 -12.95
CA GLY A 757 19.44 -4.48 -13.34
C GLY A 757 19.65 -3.84 -14.72
N LEU A 758 18.87 -4.27 -15.72
CA LEU A 758 18.94 -3.72 -17.08
C LEU A 758 18.51 -2.25 -17.15
N LEU A 759 17.44 -1.86 -16.46
CA LEU A 759 16.98 -0.47 -16.41
C LEU A 759 17.99 0.45 -15.70
N SER A 760 18.63 -0.06 -14.64
CA SER A 760 19.75 0.62 -13.97
C SER A 760 20.96 0.74 -14.88
N ALA A 761 21.25 -0.29 -15.69
CA ALA A 761 22.33 -0.26 -16.67
C ALA A 761 22.10 0.81 -17.74
N VAL A 762 20.89 0.93 -18.28
CA VAL A 762 20.52 2.02 -19.22
C VAL A 762 20.74 3.38 -18.58
N SER A 763 20.25 3.58 -17.35
CA SER A 763 20.46 4.85 -16.62
C SER A 763 21.95 5.15 -16.45
N SER A 764 22.76 4.12 -16.20
CA SER A 764 24.22 4.25 -16.05
C SER A 764 24.88 4.66 -17.36
N VAL A 765 24.48 4.12 -18.51
CA VAL A 765 24.95 4.55 -19.83
C VAL A 765 24.61 6.03 -20.08
N LEU A 766 23.35 6.42 -19.85
CA LEU A 766 22.87 7.79 -20.06
C LEU A 766 23.58 8.83 -19.19
N LEU A 767 24.05 8.44 -18.01
CA LEU A 767 24.76 9.33 -17.08
C LEU A 767 26.27 9.42 -17.36
N SER A 768 26.84 8.41 -18.02
CA SER A 768 28.30 8.19 -18.03
C SER A 768 28.95 8.40 -19.38
N VAL A 769 28.20 8.16 -20.46
CA VAL A 769 28.67 8.43 -21.82
C VAL A 769 28.34 9.90 -22.17
N PRO A 770 29.29 10.67 -22.74
CA PRO A 770 29.03 12.03 -23.19
C PRO A 770 27.85 12.09 -24.17
N ALA A 771 26.98 13.09 -23.99
CA ALA A 771 25.73 13.19 -24.73
C ALA A 771 25.95 13.35 -26.24
N GLU A 772 27.03 14.04 -26.64
CA GLU A 772 27.42 14.22 -28.04
C GLU A 772 27.78 12.89 -28.69
N ARG A 773 28.44 11.98 -27.95
CA ARG A 773 28.81 10.65 -28.43
C ARG A 773 27.62 9.70 -28.46
N LEU A 774 26.75 9.77 -27.46
CA LEU A 774 25.50 9.01 -27.45
C LEU A 774 24.62 9.32 -28.66
N LEU A 775 24.42 10.60 -28.98
CA LEU A 775 23.57 10.99 -30.12
C LEU A 775 24.23 10.73 -31.48
N ALA A 776 25.56 10.85 -31.58
CA ALA A 776 26.27 10.65 -32.84
C ALA A 776 26.46 9.16 -33.17
N ASP A 777 26.81 8.36 -32.17
CA ASP A 777 27.29 6.99 -32.38
C ASP A 777 26.20 5.92 -32.13
N LEU A 778 25.11 6.25 -31.41
CA LEU A 778 24.03 5.31 -31.00
C LEU A 778 22.60 5.88 -31.12
N PRO A 779 22.19 6.54 -32.23
CA PRO A 779 20.89 7.19 -32.32
C PRO A 779 19.71 6.21 -32.38
N ASP A 780 19.86 5.09 -33.09
CA ASP A 780 18.79 4.11 -33.31
C ASP A 780 18.51 3.34 -32.03
N GLU A 781 19.57 2.89 -31.34
CA GLU A 781 19.49 2.19 -30.05
C GLU A 781 18.82 3.04 -28.98
N LEU A 782 19.04 4.37 -28.98
CA LEU A 782 18.40 5.29 -28.04
C LEU A 782 16.91 5.50 -28.32
N LEU A 783 16.51 5.53 -29.60
CA LEU A 783 15.11 5.65 -29.98
C LEU A 783 14.33 4.39 -29.58
N GLU A 784 14.90 3.23 -29.86
CA GLU A 784 14.37 1.93 -29.45
C GLU A 784 14.33 1.77 -27.93
N THR A 785 15.37 2.23 -27.23
CA THR A 785 15.40 2.24 -25.76
C THR A 785 14.31 3.14 -25.21
N ARG A 786 14.07 4.33 -25.80
CA ARG A 786 13.02 5.24 -25.36
C ARG A 786 11.62 4.60 -25.47
N SER A 787 11.31 3.94 -26.58
CA SER A 787 10.00 3.28 -26.74
C SER A 787 9.81 2.15 -25.74
N TRP A 788 10.83 1.31 -25.56
CA TRP A 788 10.82 0.24 -24.56
C TRP A 788 10.64 0.77 -23.13
N LEU A 789 11.37 1.83 -22.75
CA LEU A 789 11.24 2.43 -21.42
C LEU A 789 9.83 2.98 -21.15
N ALA A 790 9.17 3.56 -22.17
CA ALA A 790 7.78 4.02 -22.04
C ALA A 790 6.82 2.85 -21.80
N ASP A 791 6.98 1.75 -22.55
CA ASP A 791 6.17 0.55 -22.35
C ASP A 791 6.37 -0.05 -20.95
N VAL A 792 7.61 -0.09 -20.44
CA VAL A 792 7.91 -0.58 -19.09
C VAL A 792 7.31 0.34 -18.02
N ALA A 793 7.43 1.66 -18.18
CA ALA A 793 6.88 2.64 -17.22
C ALA A 793 5.36 2.49 -17.04
N ASP A 794 4.64 2.17 -18.12
CA ASP A 794 3.18 2.04 -18.09
C ASP A 794 2.70 0.65 -17.67
N ARG A 795 3.40 -0.43 -18.07
CA ARG A 795 2.84 -1.79 -18.06
C ARG A 795 3.58 -2.82 -17.21
N ASP A 796 4.79 -2.55 -16.73
CA ASP A 796 5.52 -3.55 -15.93
C ASP A 796 4.77 -3.83 -14.61
N ALA A 797 4.72 -5.09 -14.18
CA ALA A 797 4.09 -5.49 -12.93
C ALA A 797 4.87 -4.99 -11.71
N ASP A 798 6.19 -4.89 -11.84
CA ASP A 798 7.10 -4.49 -10.77
C ASP A 798 7.19 -2.97 -10.65
N GLU A 799 6.94 -2.44 -9.45
CA GLU A 799 6.93 -0.99 -9.20
C GLU A 799 8.31 -0.36 -9.33
N ASP A 800 9.36 -1.06 -8.88
CA ASP A 800 10.72 -0.56 -8.99
C ASP A 800 11.17 -0.49 -10.45
N CYS A 801 10.79 -1.47 -11.29
CA CYS A 801 10.97 -1.38 -12.74
C CYS A 801 10.29 -0.14 -13.34
N ARG A 802 9.01 0.10 -13.03
CA ARG A 802 8.29 1.29 -13.51
C ARG A 802 9.00 2.58 -13.09
N MET A 803 9.41 2.66 -11.83
CA MET A 803 10.13 3.81 -11.27
C MET A 803 11.49 4.04 -11.94
N LEU A 804 12.27 2.98 -12.16
CA LEU A 804 13.56 3.06 -12.84
C LEU A 804 13.39 3.47 -14.32
N ALA A 805 12.37 2.96 -15.00
CA ALA A 805 12.06 3.34 -16.37
C ALA A 805 11.68 4.83 -16.50
N VAL A 806 10.83 5.34 -15.60
CA VAL A 806 10.50 6.78 -15.54
C VAL A 806 11.75 7.62 -15.29
N LYS A 807 12.62 7.21 -14.36
CA LYS A 807 13.89 7.91 -14.11
C LYS A 807 14.79 7.94 -15.36
N ALA A 808 14.91 6.82 -16.07
CA ALA A 808 15.68 6.73 -17.30
C ALA A 808 15.10 7.62 -18.42
N LEU A 809 13.77 7.65 -18.58
CA LEU A 809 13.10 8.55 -19.53
C LEU A 809 13.39 10.02 -19.23
N LEU A 810 13.31 10.42 -17.96
CA LEU A 810 13.62 11.79 -17.55
C LEU A 810 15.10 12.15 -17.81
N LEU A 811 16.01 11.20 -17.69
CA LEU A 811 17.42 11.41 -18.07
C LEU A 811 17.56 11.61 -19.58
N LEU A 812 16.88 10.79 -20.38
CA LEU A 812 16.91 10.88 -21.84
C LEU A 812 16.30 12.20 -22.34
N GLU A 813 15.25 12.70 -21.71
CA GLU A 813 14.68 14.03 -22.02
C GLU A 813 15.64 15.17 -21.67
N LYS A 814 16.29 15.10 -20.50
CA LYS A 814 17.31 16.09 -20.11
C LYS A 814 18.50 16.12 -21.07
N LEU A 815 18.89 14.99 -21.65
CA LEU A 815 19.96 14.92 -22.65
C LEU A 815 19.54 15.64 -23.94
N ARG A 816 18.31 15.43 -24.40
CA ARG A 816 17.75 16.13 -25.56
C ARG A 816 17.73 17.65 -25.35
N ASP A 817 17.28 18.10 -24.18
CA ASP A 817 17.16 19.53 -23.87
C ASP A 817 18.53 20.23 -23.73
N ARG A 818 19.58 19.49 -23.37
CA ARG A 818 20.97 19.99 -23.32
C ARG A 818 21.63 20.15 -24.69
N LEU A 819 21.11 19.49 -25.72
CA LEU A 819 21.62 19.55 -27.10
C LEU A 819 20.75 20.46 -28.00
N LEU A 820 19.52 20.76 -27.58
CA LEU A 820 18.64 21.78 -28.18
C LEU A 820 18.65 23.21 -27.56
N PRO A 821 19.63 23.66 -26.74
CA PRO A 821 19.63 25.05 -26.29
C PRO A 821 20.27 25.90 -27.39
N LEU A 822 19.49 26.27 -28.41
CA LEU A 822 19.60 27.48 -29.27
C LEU A 822 18.70 27.31 -30.51
N ALA A 823 17.39 27.34 -30.30
CA ALA A 823 16.47 27.84 -31.31
C ALA A 823 15.35 28.59 -30.57
N SER A 824 15.61 29.84 -30.26
CA SER A 824 14.58 30.82 -29.88
C SER A 824 14.75 32.03 -30.82
N PRO A 825 13.64 32.71 -31.14
CA PRO A 825 13.10 32.94 -32.48
C PRO A 825 13.95 33.80 -33.43
#